data_AF-A0A5J4ZZT3-F1
#
_entry.id   AF-A0A5J4ZZT3-F1
#
_cell.length_a   1.000
_cell.length_b   1.000
_cell.length_c   1.000
_cell.angle_alpha   90.00
_cell.angle_beta   90.00
_cell.angle_gamma   90.00
#
_symmetry.space_group_name_H-M   'P 1'
#
loop_
_entity.id
_entity.type
_entity.pdbx_description
1 polymer ?
#
loop_
_entity_poly.entity_id
_entity_poly.type
_entity_poly.pdbx_seq_one_letter_code
_entity_poly.pdbx_strand_id
1 'polypeptide(L)'
;MKRYVYINDDELSQDLYCDNRISNRKYNLLNFLPKNLWEQFSRFMNQYFLLIACLQLWPLITPVNPASTWGPLIFIFAVSATKEAWDDYNRYLLDKKANEKEVWVVRQGIKTHIKAQDIRVGNIVWLRENDEVPCDLVLIGTSEPQGICYVETAALDGETDLKTRVIPSACMGIDFELLHKVKGVIECPNPNKDIRRFDANLRLFPPFIDNDVCPLTIKNTILQSCYLRNTEWACGVAVYTGNETKLGMSRGIPEPKLTAVDAMIDKLTGAIFVFQIVVVIVLGIAGNVWKETEARKKWYVLYPNEGPWYELLVIPLRFELLCSIMIPISIKVSLDLVKSLYAKFIDWDNEMIDFETGTPSHAANTAISEDLGQVEYILTDKTGTLTENKMIFKRCCIGGIFYGNETGDALKDVELLNAVSSGSPDVIRFLTVMAICNTVIPMQSKSGAISYKAQSQDEEALVRAAARLHMLFVNKNVNILEIKFYASMVQYEVLDTLEFTSDRKRMSVVVKDCRNGKIILLSKGADEAILPCACSGQQTRTFAEAVDQYAQLGLRTLCLAWRELEEDEYQEWSLMFKEANSTLVDREWRVAEVCQRLEHDFEILGVAAIEDRLQDGVPETIETLRKAGINFWMLTGDKQNTAIQIALSCNFVSPGVATLVFVLCGFVWKYIPVKSMKKMDFRKVVQVTQLVRAKD
;
A
#
# COMPACT_ATOMS: atom_id res chain seq x y z
N MET A 1 18.48 12.34 -18.40
CA MET A 1 19.38 13.25 -17.65
C MET A 1 19.66 12.57 -16.32
N LYS A 2 20.90 12.58 -15.83
CA LYS A 2 21.31 11.88 -14.59
C LYS A 2 21.50 12.89 -13.45
N ARG A 3 21.19 12.49 -12.23
CA ARG A 3 21.36 13.28 -10.99
C ARG A 3 22.62 12.79 -10.28
N TYR A 4 23.40 13.73 -9.74
CA TYR A 4 24.64 13.45 -9.01
C TYR A 4 24.53 13.94 -7.57
N VAL A 5 24.44 13.02 -6.62
CA VAL A 5 24.32 13.33 -5.19
C VAL A 5 25.68 13.19 -4.53
N TYR A 6 26.21 14.28 -4.01
CA TYR A 6 27.48 14.31 -3.28
C TYR A 6 27.25 14.01 -1.80
N ILE A 7 27.98 13.05 -1.26
CA ILE A 7 27.82 12.59 0.13
C ILE A 7 28.50 13.59 1.06
N ASN A 8 27.75 14.10 2.04
CA ASN A 8 28.26 14.96 3.11
C ASN A 8 28.94 16.26 2.61
N ASP A 9 28.43 16.81 1.51
CA ASP A 9 28.87 18.07 0.91
C ASP A 9 27.71 19.09 0.91
N ASP A 10 27.72 19.99 1.89
CA ASP A 10 26.65 20.97 2.13
C ASP A 10 26.74 22.22 1.23
N GLU A 11 27.84 22.44 0.53
CA GLU A 11 28.06 23.65 -0.30
C GLU A 11 27.52 23.48 -1.72
N LEU A 12 27.63 22.29 -2.31
CA LEU A 12 27.16 22.00 -3.67
C LEU A 12 25.65 21.68 -3.75
N SER A 13 25.01 21.33 -2.64
CA SER A 13 23.67 20.72 -2.62
C SER A 13 22.52 21.70 -2.30
N GLN A 14 22.80 22.95 -1.93
CA GLN A 14 21.77 23.89 -1.40
C GLN A 14 20.75 24.39 -2.42
N ASP A 15 21.15 24.67 -3.66
CA ASP A 15 20.26 25.32 -4.66
C ASP A 15 19.79 24.37 -5.78
N LEU A 16 20.27 23.13 -5.80
CA LEU A 16 20.01 22.19 -6.91
C LEU A 16 18.79 21.27 -6.68
N TYR A 17 18.36 21.08 -5.43
CA TYR A 17 17.37 20.07 -5.07
C TYR A 17 16.24 20.64 -4.22
N CYS A 18 15.10 19.94 -4.20
CA CYS A 18 13.97 20.34 -3.39
C CYS A 18 14.17 20.04 -1.89
N ASP A 19 13.53 20.85 -1.05
CA ASP A 19 13.50 20.64 0.41
C ASP A 19 12.75 19.36 0.79
N ASN A 20 13.07 18.77 1.94
CA ASN A 20 12.35 17.60 2.46
C ASN A 20 10.99 17.93 3.11
N ARG A 21 10.47 19.14 2.89
CA ARG A 21 9.19 19.57 3.44
C ARG A 21 8.04 18.94 2.67
N ILE A 22 7.24 18.15 3.38
CA ILE A 22 6.00 17.57 2.86
C ILE A 22 4.88 18.60 3.04
N SER A 23 4.13 18.89 1.98
CA SER A 23 2.92 19.71 2.09
C SER A 23 1.79 19.16 1.24
N ASN A 24 0.72 18.73 1.92
CA ASN A 24 -0.54 18.29 1.33
C ASN A 24 -1.62 19.38 1.41
N ARG A 25 -1.22 20.62 1.78
CA ARG A 25 -2.11 21.77 1.81
C ARG A 25 -2.53 22.17 0.42
N LYS A 26 -3.80 22.55 0.30
CA LYS A 26 -4.35 23.11 -0.93
C LYS A 26 -4.14 24.63 -0.98
N TYR A 27 -4.12 25.26 0.20
CA TYR A 27 -4.04 26.71 0.35
C TYR A 27 -2.83 27.17 1.17
N ASN A 28 -2.37 28.37 0.87
CA ASN A 28 -1.48 29.20 1.66
C ASN A 28 -2.30 30.37 2.20
N LEU A 29 -1.85 31.00 3.30
CA LEU A 29 -2.56 32.14 3.93
C LEU A 29 -2.94 33.25 2.93
N LEU A 30 -2.05 33.57 1.98
CA LEU A 30 -2.30 34.60 0.97
C LEU A 30 -3.16 34.13 -0.21
N ASN A 31 -3.05 32.86 -0.59
CA ASN A 31 -3.77 32.33 -1.75
C ASN A 31 -5.13 31.72 -1.37
N PHE A 32 -5.42 31.56 -0.08
CA PHE A 32 -6.65 30.97 0.43
C PHE A 32 -7.86 31.71 -0.10
N LEU A 33 -7.97 33.01 0.13
CA LEU A 33 -9.10 33.80 -0.31
C LEU A 33 -9.30 33.76 -1.84
N PRO A 34 -8.31 34.10 -2.69
CA PRO A 34 -8.53 34.11 -4.13
C PRO A 34 -8.78 32.72 -4.73
N LYS A 35 -8.08 31.67 -4.28
CA LYS A 35 -8.32 30.31 -4.79
C LYS A 35 -9.65 29.76 -4.32
N ASN A 36 -10.00 29.93 -3.04
CA ASN A 36 -11.27 29.47 -2.50
C ASN A 36 -12.45 30.18 -3.18
N LEU A 37 -12.37 31.51 -3.36
CA LEU A 37 -13.39 32.24 -4.11
C LEU A 37 -13.48 31.76 -5.57
N TRP A 38 -12.34 31.53 -6.22
CA TRP A 38 -12.33 31.00 -7.59
C TRP A 38 -13.01 29.64 -7.69
N GLU A 39 -12.72 28.72 -6.77
CA GLU A 39 -13.35 27.39 -6.72
C GLU A 39 -14.82 27.44 -6.32
N GLN A 40 -15.22 28.40 -5.51
CA GLN A 40 -16.62 28.64 -5.20
C GLN A 40 -17.33 29.18 -6.46
N PHE A 41 -16.78 30.17 -7.16
CA PHE A 41 -17.38 30.77 -8.35
C PHE A 41 -17.15 29.98 -9.64
N SER A 42 -16.37 28.90 -9.64
CA SER A 42 -16.34 27.96 -10.76
C SER A 42 -17.63 27.13 -10.84
N ARG A 43 -18.43 27.12 -9.76
CA ARG A 43 -19.72 26.42 -9.69
C ARG A 43 -20.84 27.28 -10.24
N PHE A 44 -21.66 26.70 -11.12
CA PHE A 44 -22.74 27.38 -11.84
C PHE A 44 -23.71 28.13 -10.91
N MET A 45 -24.16 27.50 -9.83
CA MET A 45 -25.10 28.11 -8.89
C MET A 45 -24.53 29.36 -8.19
N ASN A 46 -23.24 29.38 -7.88
CA ASN A 46 -22.60 30.55 -7.27
C ASN A 46 -22.42 31.69 -8.29
N GLN A 47 -22.20 31.36 -9.56
CA GLN A 47 -22.18 32.34 -10.67
C GLN A 47 -23.55 32.98 -10.85
N TYR A 48 -24.63 32.19 -10.77
CA TYR A 48 -25.99 32.70 -10.83
C TYR A 48 -26.28 33.69 -9.70
N PHE A 49 -25.98 33.35 -8.45
CA PHE A 49 -26.22 34.27 -7.33
C PHE A 49 -25.34 35.52 -7.40
N LEU A 50 -24.11 35.40 -7.90
CA LEU A 50 -23.26 36.56 -8.15
C LEU A 50 -23.86 37.48 -9.22
N LEU A 51 -24.39 36.92 -10.30
CA LEU A 51 -25.07 37.67 -11.36
C LEU A 51 -26.28 38.45 -10.78
N ILE A 52 -27.15 37.78 -10.03
CA ILE A 52 -28.31 38.41 -9.38
C ILE A 52 -27.87 39.50 -8.40
N ALA A 53 -26.85 39.24 -7.57
CA ALA A 53 -26.32 40.22 -6.62
C ALA A 53 -25.74 41.46 -7.33
N CYS A 54 -25.04 41.28 -8.45
CA CYS A 54 -24.54 42.39 -9.28
C CYS A 54 -25.69 43.18 -9.93
N LEU A 55 -26.71 42.51 -10.48
CA LEU A 55 -27.89 43.17 -11.06
C LEU A 55 -28.63 44.03 -10.02
N GLN A 56 -28.63 43.61 -8.75
CA GLN A 56 -29.25 44.36 -7.66
C GLN A 56 -28.52 45.65 -7.26
N LEU A 57 -27.25 45.84 -7.67
CA LEU A 57 -26.53 47.08 -7.41
C LEU A 57 -27.04 48.24 -8.26
N TRP A 58 -27.85 47.98 -9.29
CA TRP A 58 -28.45 49.00 -10.15
C TRP A 58 -29.81 49.47 -9.63
N PRO A 59 -29.96 50.73 -9.15
CA PRO A 59 -31.20 51.22 -8.55
C PRO A 59 -32.39 51.24 -9.51
N LEU A 60 -32.14 51.39 -10.81
CA LEU A 60 -33.20 51.43 -11.84
C LEU A 60 -33.87 50.07 -12.04
N ILE A 61 -33.12 48.99 -11.86
CA ILE A 61 -33.57 47.61 -12.10
C ILE A 61 -34.09 46.99 -10.81
N THR A 62 -33.61 47.44 -9.66
CA THR A 62 -33.77 46.72 -8.40
C THR A 62 -35.10 47.06 -7.71
N PRO A 63 -35.98 46.06 -7.46
CA PRO A 63 -37.23 46.28 -6.73
C PRO A 63 -37.10 46.10 -5.20
N VAL A 64 -35.96 45.58 -4.72
CA VAL A 64 -35.73 45.17 -3.32
C VAL A 64 -34.44 45.78 -2.77
N ASN A 65 -34.26 45.87 -1.45
CA ASN A 65 -33.01 46.43 -0.91
C ASN A 65 -31.80 45.51 -1.27
N PRO A 66 -30.71 46.01 -1.88
CA PRO A 66 -29.54 45.18 -2.22
C PRO A 66 -28.95 44.40 -1.04
N ALA A 67 -29.11 44.91 0.19
CA ALA A 67 -28.68 44.24 1.41
C ALA A 67 -29.38 42.88 1.62
N SER A 68 -30.61 42.67 1.10
CA SER A 68 -31.35 41.43 1.29
C SER A 68 -30.78 40.24 0.51
N THR A 69 -29.96 40.46 -0.52
CA THR A 69 -29.31 39.38 -1.28
C THR A 69 -27.82 39.29 -1.01
N TRP A 70 -27.13 40.43 -0.89
CA TRP A 70 -25.72 40.45 -0.53
C TRP A 70 -25.47 39.89 0.89
N GLY A 71 -26.35 40.18 1.85
CA GLY A 71 -26.22 39.67 3.22
C GLY A 71 -26.18 38.14 3.30
N PRO A 72 -27.23 37.43 2.83
CA PRO A 72 -27.23 35.97 2.80
C PRO A 72 -26.08 35.37 1.97
N LEU A 73 -25.76 35.97 0.82
CA LEU A 73 -24.67 35.49 -0.05
C LEU A 73 -23.30 35.54 0.65
N ILE A 74 -22.98 36.66 1.32
CA ILE A 74 -21.75 36.81 2.10
C ILE A 74 -21.72 35.81 3.26
N PHE A 75 -22.83 35.65 3.99
CA PHE A 75 -22.93 34.68 5.08
C PHE A 75 -22.63 33.25 4.59
N ILE A 76 -23.22 32.86 3.45
CA ILE A 76 -23.01 31.53 2.87
C ILE A 76 -21.56 31.29 2.49
N PHE A 77 -20.94 32.25 1.81
CA PHE A 77 -19.54 32.15 1.44
C PHE A 77 -18.62 32.13 2.66
N ALA A 78 -18.95 32.89 3.71
CA ALA A 78 -18.21 32.87 4.97
C ALA A 78 -18.27 31.50 5.66
N VAL A 79 -19.44 30.87 5.73
CA VAL A 79 -19.60 29.53 6.32
C VAL A 79 -18.82 28.48 5.51
N SER A 80 -18.98 28.47 4.19
CA SER A 80 -18.27 27.54 3.30
C SER A 80 -16.76 27.73 3.37
N ALA A 81 -16.28 28.98 3.38
CA ALA A 81 -14.86 29.29 3.54
C ALA A 81 -14.32 28.88 4.91
N THR A 82 -15.09 29.07 5.99
CA THR A 82 -14.66 28.65 7.33
C THR A 82 -14.51 27.13 7.43
N LYS A 83 -15.42 26.37 6.82
CA LYS A 83 -15.34 24.91 6.73
C LYS A 83 -14.09 24.47 5.97
N GLU A 84 -13.85 24.99 4.77
CA GLU A 84 -12.67 24.65 3.96
C GLU A 84 -11.36 25.03 4.68
N ALA A 85 -11.34 26.17 5.37
CA ALA A 85 -10.20 26.59 6.19
C ALA A 85 -9.92 25.63 7.35
N TRP A 86 -10.96 25.10 7.99
CA TRP A 86 -10.85 24.11 9.06
C TRP A 86 -10.25 22.79 8.53
N ASP A 87 -10.74 22.30 7.40
CA ASP A 87 -10.24 21.06 6.78
C ASP A 87 -8.78 21.20 6.33
N ASP A 88 -8.39 22.33 5.73
CA ASP A 88 -6.99 22.60 5.36
C ASP A 88 -6.08 22.81 6.60
N TYR A 89 -6.62 23.37 7.69
CA TYR A 89 -5.90 23.48 8.96
C TYR A 89 -5.62 22.12 9.60
N ASN A 90 -6.56 21.17 9.52
CA ASN A 90 -6.30 19.82 10.01
C ASN A 90 -5.22 19.10 9.18
N ARG A 91 -5.22 19.27 7.85
CA ARG A 91 -4.13 18.77 6.98
C ARG A 91 -2.78 19.36 7.35
N TYR A 92 -2.76 20.66 7.69
CA TYR A 92 -1.54 21.29 8.17
C TYR A 92 -1.00 20.72 9.46
N LEU A 93 -1.86 20.42 10.44
CA LEU A 93 -1.41 19.82 11.69
C LEU A 93 -0.74 18.46 11.44
N LEU A 94 -1.29 17.67 10.52
CA LEU A 94 -0.70 16.40 10.09
C LEU A 94 0.65 16.60 9.38
N ASP A 95 0.71 17.51 8.41
CA ASP A 95 1.95 17.86 7.72
C ASP A 95 3.01 18.40 8.70
N LYS A 96 2.60 19.24 9.65
CA LYS A 96 3.48 19.81 10.67
C LYS A 96 4.07 18.71 11.55
N LYS A 97 3.24 17.76 12.00
CA LYS A 97 3.70 16.61 12.78
C LYS A 97 4.74 15.78 12.03
N ALA A 98 4.54 15.55 10.72
CA ALA A 98 5.50 14.81 9.89
C ALA A 98 6.80 15.60 9.68
N ASN A 99 6.70 16.90 9.38
CA ASN A 99 7.84 17.77 9.10
C ASN A 99 8.71 18.07 10.33
N GLU A 100 8.08 18.20 11.50
CA GLU A 100 8.75 18.50 12.78
C GLU A 100 9.28 17.27 13.50
N LYS A 101 9.07 16.07 12.95
CA LYS A 101 9.62 14.83 13.49
C LYS A 101 11.14 14.93 13.59
N GLU A 102 11.69 14.60 14.76
CA GLU A 102 13.13 14.65 14.99
C GLU A 102 13.82 13.44 14.35
N VAL A 103 14.89 13.70 13.61
CA VAL A 103 15.70 12.70 12.91
C VAL A 103 17.16 12.92 13.25
N TRP A 104 17.91 11.83 13.40
CA TRP A 104 19.34 11.90 13.59
C TRP A 104 20.06 12.08 12.24
N VAL A 105 20.89 13.11 12.14
CA VAL A 105 21.78 13.32 11.00
C VAL A 105 23.22 13.40 11.49
N VAL A 106 24.14 12.83 10.73
CA VAL A 106 25.58 12.85 11.01
C VAL A 106 26.19 14.02 10.26
N ARG A 107 26.70 15.02 10.99
CA ARG A 107 27.44 16.17 10.42
C ARG A 107 28.81 16.26 11.09
N GLN A 108 29.87 16.29 10.29
CA GLN A 108 31.26 16.45 10.77
C GLN A 108 31.65 15.51 11.93
N GLY A 109 31.12 14.28 11.96
CA GLY A 109 31.39 13.30 13.02
C GLY A 109 30.47 13.35 14.24
N ILE A 110 29.57 14.34 14.32
CA ILE A 110 28.64 14.49 15.43
C ILE A 110 27.23 14.12 14.96
N LYS A 111 26.56 13.28 15.75
CA LYS A 111 25.14 12.98 15.57
C LYS A 111 24.33 14.14 16.14
N THR A 112 23.63 14.86 15.28
CA THR A 112 22.78 15.99 15.65
C THR A 112 21.33 15.69 15.30
N HIS A 113 20.42 16.07 16.19
CA HIS A 113 18.99 16.07 15.87
C HIS A 113 18.65 17.26 14.98
N ILE A 114 17.97 16.97 13.88
CA ILE A 114 17.32 17.98 13.05
C ILE A 114 15.87 17.59 12.82
N LYS A 115 15.05 18.54 12.38
CA LYS A 115 13.68 18.22 11.95
C LYS A 115 13.71 17.54 10.59
N ALA A 116 12.77 16.63 10.34
CA ALA A 116 12.68 15.90 9.08
C ALA A 116 12.65 16.84 7.85
N GLN A 117 11.96 17.97 7.94
CA GLN A 117 11.91 18.98 6.86
C GLN A 117 13.28 19.60 6.50
N ASP A 118 14.24 19.59 7.44
CA ASP A 118 15.55 20.23 7.29
C ASP A 118 16.60 19.26 6.69
N ILE A 119 16.19 18.01 6.40
CA ILE A 119 17.03 17.03 5.70
C ILE A 119 17.27 17.50 4.27
N ARG A 120 18.53 17.43 3.85
CA ARG A 120 18.95 17.75 2.49
C ARG A 120 19.54 16.54 1.78
N VAL A 121 19.48 16.58 0.46
CA VAL A 121 20.10 15.58 -0.41
C VAL A 121 21.60 15.53 -0.14
N GLY A 122 22.15 14.33 0.03
CA GLY A 122 23.54 14.12 0.41
C GLY A 122 23.79 14.05 1.92
N ASN A 123 22.82 14.44 2.77
CA ASN A 123 22.97 14.29 4.22
C ASN A 123 22.95 12.81 4.62
N ILE A 124 23.79 12.47 5.60
CA ILE A 124 23.87 11.15 6.19
C ILE A 124 22.84 11.06 7.30
N VAL A 125 21.78 10.28 7.07
CA VAL A 125 20.70 10.04 8.01
C VAL A 125 21.00 8.79 8.82
N TRP A 126 20.78 8.89 10.13
CA TRP A 126 20.93 7.79 11.09
C TRP A 126 19.55 7.37 11.59
N LEU A 127 19.25 6.09 11.46
CA LEU A 127 17.99 5.49 11.88
C LEU A 127 18.26 4.53 13.03
N ARG A 128 17.36 4.49 14.01
CA ARG A 128 17.33 3.50 15.08
C ARG A 128 16.21 2.50 14.84
N GLU A 129 16.23 1.41 15.60
CA GLU A 129 15.15 0.43 15.57
C GLU A 129 13.78 1.11 15.79
N ASN A 130 12.83 0.80 14.92
CA ASN A 130 11.45 1.32 14.87
C ASN A 130 11.32 2.79 14.41
N ASP A 131 12.40 3.44 13.98
CA ASP A 131 12.30 4.75 13.33
C ASP A 131 11.64 4.62 11.95
N GLU A 132 10.72 5.55 11.65
CA GLU A 132 10.24 5.72 10.28
C GLU A 132 11.21 6.56 9.46
N VAL A 133 11.40 6.13 8.23
CA VAL A 133 12.35 6.67 7.28
C VAL A 133 11.81 7.98 6.69
N PRO A 134 12.53 9.10 6.81
CA PRO A 134 11.98 10.43 6.48
C PRO A 134 12.02 10.78 4.98
N CYS A 135 12.88 10.12 4.19
CA CYS A 135 13.12 10.38 2.76
C CYS A 135 13.78 9.15 2.12
N ASP A 136 14.02 9.13 0.81
CA ASP A 136 14.62 7.96 0.17
C ASP A 136 16.14 7.95 0.41
N LEU A 137 16.63 6.89 1.06
CA LEU A 137 18.01 6.73 1.48
C LEU A 137 18.72 5.60 0.70
N VAL A 138 19.99 5.80 0.37
CA VAL A 138 20.92 4.72 -0.02
C VAL A 138 21.72 4.31 1.21
N LEU A 139 21.69 3.03 1.54
CA LEU A 139 22.39 2.49 2.71
C LEU A 139 23.91 2.59 2.58
N ILE A 140 24.57 2.89 3.69
CA ILE A 140 26.03 2.91 3.80
C ILE A 140 26.56 2.17 5.04
N GLY A 141 25.71 1.89 6.04
CA GLY A 141 26.11 1.15 7.24
C GLY A 141 24.91 0.60 8.01
N THR A 142 25.14 -0.43 8.83
CA THR A 142 24.13 -1.09 9.66
C THR A 142 24.79 -1.71 10.89
N SER A 143 24.01 -1.98 11.94
CA SER A 143 24.47 -2.66 13.15
C SER A 143 24.91 -4.11 12.91
N GLU A 144 24.37 -4.75 11.88
CA GLU A 144 24.66 -6.16 11.58
C GLU A 144 26.01 -6.32 10.86
N PRO A 145 26.91 -7.22 11.33
CA PRO A 145 28.21 -7.46 10.70
C PRO A 145 28.13 -7.90 9.23
N GLN A 146 27.01 -8.50 8.83
CA GLN A 146 26.75 -8.96 7.46
C GLN A 146 26.36 -7.82 6.51
N GLY A 147 26.17 -6.60 7.02
CA GLY A 147 25.75 -5.48 6.19
C GLY A 147 24.26 -5.52 5.81
N ILE A 148 23.43 -6.21 6.60
CA ILE A 148 22.00 -6.39 6.35
C ILE A 148 21.16 -5.52 7.30
N CYS A 149 20.01 -5.05 6.86
CA CYS A 149 18.97 -4.49 7.74
C CYS A 149 17.57 -4.88 7.25
N TYR A 150 16.59 -4.85 8.15
CA TYR A 150 15.21 -5.22 7.83
C TYR A 150 14.29 -4.01 7.86
N VAL A 151 13.42 -3.93 6.86
CA VAL A 151 12.54 -2.79 6.67
C VAL A 151 11.11 -3.25 6.44
N GLU A 152 10.17 -2.70 7.19
CA GLU A 152 8.74 -2.90 7.00
C GLU A 152 8.22 -1.90 5.95
N THR A 153 7.56 -2.39 4.90
CA THR A 153 7.09 -1.56 3.77
C THR A 153 5.58 -1.37 3.72
N ALA A 154 4.84 -1.70 4.78
CA ALA A 154 3.38 -1.64 4.83
C ALA A 154 2.77 -0.31 4.35
N ALA A 155 3.45 0.82 4.59
CA ALA A 155 3.01 2.13 4.13
C ALA A 155 3.08 2.34 2.60
N LEU A 156 3.84 1.52 1.87
CA LEU A 156 4.03 1.61 0.42
C LEU A 156 3.21 0.59 -0.36
N ASP A 157 3.20 -0.67 0.09
CA ASP A 157 2.60 -1.80 -0.62
C ASP A 157 1.59 -2.60 0.21
N GLY A 158 1.30 -2.17 1.44
CA GLY A 158 0.37 -2.87 2.34
C GLY A 158 0.94 -4.17 2.92
N GLU A 159 2.16 -4.58 2.54
CA GLU A 159 2.80 -5.79 3.04
C GLU A 159 3.49 -5.49 4.39
N THR A 160 3.12 -6.19 5.45
CA THR A 160 3.83 -6.08 6.75
C THR A 160 5.05 -7.00 6.83
N ASP A 161 5.39 -7.68 5.73
CA ASP A 161 6.59 -8.50 5.65
C ASP A 161 7.84 -7.63 5.72
N LEU A 162 8.86 -8.16 6.41
CA LEU A 162 10.14 -7.48 6.53
C LEU A 162 10.98 -7.72 5.27
N LYS A 163 11.29 -6.65 4.56
CA LYS A 163 12.17 -6.70 3.39
C LYS A 163 13.61 -6.51 3.81
N THR A 164 14.43 -7.49 3.47
CA THR A 164 15.88 -7.47 3.66
C THR A 164 16.52 -6.46 2.71
N ARG A 165 17.31 -5.53 3.26
CA ARG A 165 18.13 -4.56 2.52
C ARG A 165 19.59 -4.76 2.88
N VAL A 166 20.48 -4.47 1.94
CA VAL A 166 21.91 -4.77 2.08
C VAL A 166 22.72 -3.53 1.75
N ILE A 167 23.76 -3.26 2.54
CA ILE A 167 24.70 -2.19 2.25
C ILE A 167 25.50 -2.51 0.96
N PRO A 168 25.94 -1.50 0.21
CA PRO A 168 26.80 -1.72 -0.95
C PRO A 168 28.09 -2.42 -0.56
N SER A 169 28.63 -3.28 -1.44
CA SER A 169 29.88 -4.01 -1.19
C SER A 169 31.06 -3.06 -0.91
N ALA A 170 31.07 -1.89 -1.53
CA ALA A 170 32.04 -0.82 -1.29
C ALA A 170 32.04 -0.27 0.15
N CYS A 171 30.94 -0.45 0.90
CA CYS A 171 30.79 0.03 2.26
C CYS A 171 30.96 -1.07 3.32
N MET A 172 31.13 -2.33 2.90
CA MET A 172 31.33 -3.46 3.82
C MET A 172 32.64 -3.29 4.59
N GLY A 173 32.58 -3.41 5.92
CA GLY A 173 33.75 -3.30 6.80
C GLY A 173 34.16 -1.88 7.16
N ILE A 174 33.37 -0.85 6.80
CA ILE A 174 33.60 0.50 7.33
C ILE A 174 33.14 0.54 8.79
N ASP A 175 34.07 0.82 9.70
CA ASP A 175 33.76 0.97 11.12
C ASP A 175 32.76 2.10 11.36
N PHE A 176 31.91 1.92 12.38
CA PHE A 176 30.92 2.91 12.81
C PHE A 176 31.53 4.31 13.00
N GLU A 177 32.75 4.38 13.54
CA GLU A 177 33.46 5.64 13.77
C GLU A 177 33.89 6.32 12.48
N LEU A 178 34.02 5.61 11.36
CA LEU A 178 34.49 6.16 10.08
C LEU A 178 33.36 6.57 9.14
N LEU A 179 32.11 6.18 9.43
CA LEU A 179 30.92 6.49 8.60
C LEU A 179 30.75 8.00 8.33
N HIS A 180 31.13 8.85 9.28
CA HIS A 180 31.05 10.31 9.10
C HIS A 180 32.08 10.89 8.12
N LYS A 181 33.15 10.15 7.82
CA LYS A 181 34.21 10.55 6.88
C LYS A 181 33.94 10.07 5.46
N VAL A 182 32.89 9.26 5.25
CA VAL A 182 32.51 8.76 3.94
C VAL A 182 32.21 9.94 3.03
N LYS A 183 32.98 10.04 1.95
CA LYS A 183 32.79 10.99 0.86
C LYS A 183 32.69 10.22 -0.43
N GLY A 184 31.83 10.70 -1.33
CA GLY A 184 31.58 10.03 -2.59
C GLY A 184 30.46 10.69 -3.37
N VAL A 185 30.14 10.10 -4.52
CA VAL A 185 29.09 10.54 -5.42
C VAL A 185 28.18 9.37 -5.76
N ILE A 186 26.88 9.59 -5.64
CA ILE A 186 25.83 8.69 -6.12
C ILE A 186 25.28 9.26 -7.42
N GLU A 187 25.52 8.56 -8.52
CA GLU A 187 24.91 8.84 -9.83
C GLU A 187 23.59 8.07 -9.93
N CYS A 188 22.47 8.77 -9.82
CA CYS A 188 21.13 8.18 -9.84
C CYS A 188 20.26 8.76 -10.97
N PRO A 189 19.17 8.06 -11.35
CA PRO A 189 18.22 8.60 -12.31
C PRO A 189 17.48 9.81 -11.75
N ASN A 190 16.75 10.52 -12.60
CA ASN A 190 15.79 11.48 -12.09
C ASN A 190 14.67 10.77 -11.30
N PRO A 191 14.07 11.43 -10.30
CA PRO A 191 12.95 10.91 -9.53
C PRO A 191 11.85 10.28 -10.40
N ASN A 192 11.33 9.13 -9.98
CA ASN A 192 10.23 8.43 -10.65
C ASN A 192 9.35 7.69 -9.64
N LYS A 193 8.15 7.30 -10.07
CA LYS A 193 7.13 6.64 -9.23
C LYS A 193 7.35 5.14 -9.01
N ASP A 194 8.29 4.52 -9.70
CA ASP A 194 8.48 3.05 -9.65
C ASP A 194 9.19 2.64 -8.36
N ILE A 195 8.44 2.12 -7.37
CA ILE A 195 8.96 1.68 -6.07
C ILE A 195 9.87 0.45 -6.13
N ARG A 196 9.88 -0.30 -7.24
CA ARG A 196 10.61 -1.57 -7.37
C ARG A 196 11.98 -1.41 -8.01
N ARG A 197 12.22 -0.31 -8.71
CA ARG A 197 13.43 -0.10 -9.51
C ARG A 197 14.25 1.10 -9.02
N PHE A 198 15.55 0.87 -8.84
CA PHE A 198 16.52 1.92 -8.58
C PHE A 198 17.87 1.48 -9.14
N ASP A 199 18.20 1.97 -10.33
CA ASP A 199 19.47 1.64 -11.00
C ASP A 199 20.41 2.85 -10.87
N ALA A 200 21.37 2.77 -9.95
CA ALA A 200 22.30 3.87 -9.69
C ALA A 200 23.73 3.34 -9.53
N ASN A 201 24.69 4.25 -9.46
CA ASN A 201 26.09 3.93 -9.22
C ASN A 201 26.63 4.75 -8.05
N LEU A 202 27.36 4.11 -7.15
CA LEU A 202 28.11 4.74 -6.07
C LEU A 202 29.59 4.78 -6.43
N ARG A 203 30.23 5.92 -6.21
CA ARG A 203 31.69 6.08 -6.26
C ARG A 203 32.15 6.69 -4.95
N LEU A 204 32.96 5.97 -4.19
CA LEU A 204 33.56 6.49 -2.96
C LEU A 204 34.90 7.16 -3.29
N PHE A 205 35.22 8.20 -2.53
CA PHE A 205 36.51 8.89 -2.61
C PHE A 205 37.47 8.40 -1.52
N PRO A 206 38.79 8.56 -1.72
CA PRO A 206 39.80 8.21 -0.71
C PRO A 206 39.50 8.88 0.65
N PRO A 207 39.73 8.19 1.78
CA PRO A 207 40.68 7.08 1.97
C PRO A 207 40.10 5.65 1.87
N PHE A 208 38.82 5.49 1.53
CA PHE A 208 38.14 4.18 1.64
C PHE A 208 38.38 3.26 0.44
N ILE A 209 38.11 3.74 -0.78
CA ILE A 209 38.27 3.00 -2.04
C ILE A 209 38.69 4.00 -3.12
N ASP A 210 39.59 3.57 -4.02
CA ASP A 210 40.07 4.40 -5.12
C ASP A 210 39.09 4.32 -6.31
N ASN A 211 38.06 5.17 -6.29
CA ASN A 211 37.20 5.52 -7.45
C ASN A 211 36.47 4.37 -8.19
N ASP A 212 36.43 3.15 -7.64
CA ASP A 212 35.67 2.04 -8.22
C ASP A 212 34.17 2.31 -8.20
N VAL A 213 33.51 1.94 -9.31
CA VAL A 213 32.08 2.12 -9.50
C VAL A 213 31.35 0.92 -8.91
N CYS A 214 30.62 1.13 -7.82
CA CYS A 214 29.75 0.13 -7.24
C CYS A 214 28.32 0.30 -7.77
N PRO A 215 27.76 -0.69 -8.49
CA PRO A 215 26.36 -0.63 -8.90
C PRO A 215 25.45 -0.70 -7.67
N LEU A 216 24.39 0.09 -7.68
CA LEU A 216 23.35 0.12 -6.67
C LEU A 216 22.03 -0.35 -7.30
N THR A 217 21.31 -1.15 -6.53
CA THR A 217 19.96 -1.62 -6.86
C THR A 217 18.97 -1.16 -5.81
N ILE A 218 17.69 -1.46 -5.99
CA ILE A 218 16.65 -1.21 -4.97
C ILE A 218 17.00 -1.90 -3.63
N LYS A 219 17.71 -3.04 -3.63
CA LYS A 219 18.12 -3.76 -2.42
C LYS A 219 19.05 -2.92 -1.52
N ASN A 220 19.71 -1.91 -2.07
CA ASN A 220 20.60 -0.99 -1.36
C ASN A 220 19.92 0.29 -0.87
N THR A 221 18.59 0.40 -1.01
CA THR A 221 17.82 1.60 -0.67
C THR A 221 16.75 1.32 0.39
N ILE A 222 16.45 2.33 1.18
CA ILE A 222 15.29 2.38 2.09
C ILE A 222 14.45 3.60 1.69
N LEU A 223 13.15 3.38 1.48
CA LEU A 223 12.24 4.40 0.95
C LEU A 223 11.51 5.15 2.08
N GLN A 224 11.00 6.34 1.77
CA GLN A 224 10.23 7.15 2.71
C GLN A 224 9.00 6.40 3.27
N SER A 225 8.69 6.63 4.54
CA SER A 225 7.57 6.02 5.29
C SER A 225 7.68 4.52 5.52
N CYS A 226 8.79 3.88 5.17
CA CYS A 226 9.13 2.56 5.67
C CYS A 226 9.65 2.65 7.12
N TYR A 227 9.60 1.55 7.86
CA TYR A 227 10.09 1.47 9.24
C TYR A 227 11.28 0.52 9.35
N LEU A 228 12.35 0.96 10.02
CA LEU A 228 13.46 0.06 10.34
C LEU A 228 13.03 -0.91 11.45
N ARG A 229 13.24 -2.21 11.27
CA ARG A 229 12.86 -3.24 12.26
C ARG A 229 14.03 -4.18 12.48
N ASN A 230 14.16 -4.75 13.67
CA ASN A 230 15.15 -5.80 13.97
C ASN A 230 16.59 -5.42 13.61
N THR A 231 16.90 -4.13 13.64
CA THR A 231 18.22 -3.60 13.35
C THR A 231 18.38 -2.42 14.28
N GLU A 232 19.35 -2.50 15.19
CA GLU A 232 19.54 -1.50 16.24
C GLU A 232 19.75 -0.11 15.63
N TRP A 233 20.54 -0.07 14.55
CA TRP A 233 20.74 1.13 13.76
C TRP A 233 21.05 0.84 12.30
N ALA A 234 20.63 1.75 11.43
CA ALA A 234 21.01 1.78 10.03
C ALA A 234 21.40 3.21 9.64
N CYS A 235 22.30 3.34 8.68
CA CYS A 235 22.80 4.62 8.21
C CYS A 235 22.71 4.68 6.69
N GLY A 236 22.19 5.79 6.17
CA GLY A 236 22.01 5.98 4.73
C GLY A 236 22.13 7.44 4.30
N VAL A 237 22.43 7.65 3.03
CA VAL A 237 22.54 8.96 2.40
C VAL A 237 21.22 9.33 1.74
N ALA A 238 20.70 10.52 2.02
CA ALA A 238 19.48 11.03 1.38
C ALA A 238 19.70 11.29 -0.12
N VAL A 239 18.93 10.60 -0.97
CA VAL A 239 19.02 10.74 -2.43
C VAL A 239 17.84 11.52 -3.00
N TYR A 240 16.63 11.23 -2.54
CA TYR A 240 15.43 11.98 -2.90
C TYR A 240 14.72 12.49 -1.65
N THR A 241 14.27 13.74 -1.68
CA THR A 241 13.66 14.45 -0.56
C THR A 241 12.30 15.01 -0.94
N GLY A 242 11.42 15.22 0.04
CA GLY A 242 10.15 15.92 -0.11
C GLY A 242 9.23 15.25 -1.11
N ASN A 243 8.78 16.01 -2.11
CA ASN A 243 7.87 15.52 -3.15
C ASN A 243 8.59 14.72 -4.26
N GLU A 244 9.92 14.67 -4.26
CA GLU A 244 10.71 13.87 -5.21
C GLU A 244 10.97 12.44 -4.72
N THR A 245 10.61 12.10 -3.47
CA THR A 245 10.64 10.71 -3.03
C THR A 245 9.70 9.88 -3.89
N LYS A 246 9.98 8.58 -4.03
CA LYS A 246 9.12 7.67 -4.81
C LYS A 246 7.67 7.66 -4.30
N LEU A 247 7.48 7.72 -2.98
CA LEU A 247 6.17 7.88 -2.35
C LEU A 247 5.56 9.26 -2.62
N GLY A 248 6.33 10.33 -2.49
CA GLY A 248 5.90 11.71 -2.75
C GLY A 248 5.38 11.89 -4.18
N MET A 249 6.09 11.33 -5.17
CA MET A 249 5.66 11.36 -6.58
C MET A 249 4.42 10.50 -6.88
N SER A 250 4.15 9.51 -6.03
CA SER A 250 2.96 8.66 -6.14
C SER A 250 1.71 9.34 -5.57
N ARG A 251 1.88 10.42 -4.77
CA ARG A 251 0.76 11.23 -4.27
C ARG A 251 0.29 12.19 -5.37
N GLY A 252 -0.96 12.04 -5.79
CA GLY A 252 -1.61 12.98 -6.71
C GLY A 252 -1.97 14.31 -6.02
N ILE A 253 -2.19 15.35 -6.82
CA ILE A 253 -2.75 16.62 -6.33
C ILE A 253 -4.18 16.33 -5.83
N PRO A 254 -4.54 16.71 -4.59
CA PRO A 254 -5.88 16.45 -4.07
C PRO A 254 -6.91 17.27 -4.85
N GLU A 255 -7.64 16.60 -5.74
CA GLU A 255 -8.77 17.19 -6.47
C GLU A 255 -10.00 17.36 -5.57
N PRO A 256 -10.82 18.40 -5.78
CA PRO A 256 -12.09 18.55 -5.08
C PRO A 256 -13.02 17.41 -5.47
N LYS A 257 -13.44 16.61 -4.48
CA LYS A 257 -14.43 15.55 -4.66
C LYS A 257 -15.82 16.20 -4.74
N LEU A 258 -16.41 16.24 -5.93
CA LEU A 258 -17.79 16.68 -6.16
C LEU A 258 -18.72 15.47 -6.04
N THR A 259 -19.83 15.62 -5.32
CA THR A 259 -20.80 14.52 -5.15
C THR A 259 -21.76 14.43 -6.33
N ALA A 260 -22.40 13.27 -6.51
CA ALA A 260 -23.42 13.11 -7.56
C ALA A 260 -24.63 14.03 -7.34
N VAL A 261 -24.96 14.31 -6.07
CA VAL A 261 -26.03 15.24 -5.68
C VAL A 261 -25.68 16.67 -6.09
N ASP A 262 -24.42 17.10 -5.90
CA ASP A 262 -23.97 18.42 -6.34
C ASP A 262 -24.17 18.59 -7.85
N ALA A 263 -23.83 17.58 -8.65
CA ALA A 263 -24.04 17.59 -10.11
C ALA A 263 -25.53 17.61 -10.50
N MET A 264 -26.38 16.89 -9.76
CA MET A 264 -27.84 16.91 -9.97
C MET A 264 -28.42 18.30 -9.67
N ILE A 265 -27.98 18.94 -8.58
CA ILE A 265 -28.42 20.30 -8.21
C ILE A 265 -28.01 21.29 -9.29
N ASP A 266 -26.77 21.25 -9.77
CA ASP A 266 -26.32 22.15 -10.84
C ASP A 266 -27.18 21.99 -12.11
N LYS A 267 -27.54 20.75 -12.48
CA LYS A 267 -28.42 20.47 -13.62
C LYS A 267 -29.85 21.02 -13.42
N LEU A 268 -30.43 20.84 -12.23
CA LEU A 268 -31.76 21.35 -11.91
C LEU A 268 -31.79 22.88 -11.85
N THR A 269 -30.77 23.49 -11.24
CA THR A 269 -30.60 24.95 -11.21
C THR A 269 -30.49 25.51 -12.62
N GLY A 270 -29.76 24.86 -13.53
CA GLY A 270 -29.72 25.23 -14.94
C GLY A 270 -31.09 25.16 -15.63
N ALA A 271 -31.88 24.11 -15.35
CA ALA A 271 -33.23 23.98 -15.90
C ALA A 271 -34.19 25.06 -15.36
N ILE A 272 -34.14 25.36 -14.05
CA ILE A 272 -34.94 26.43 -13.43
C ILE A 272 -34.53 27.79 -14.00
N PHE A 273 -33.24 28.04 -14.19
CA PHE A 273 -32.75 29.28 -14.79
C PHE A 273 -33.26 29.47 -16.23
N VAL A 274 -33.23 28.42 -17.06
CA VAL A 274 -33.80 28.48 -18.42
C VAL A 274 -35.30 28.77 -18.38
N PHE A 275 -36.04 28.14 -17.46
CA PHE A 275 -37.46 28.43 -17.25
C PHE A 275 -37.70 29.87 -16.79
N GLN A 276 -36.84 30.38 -15.89
CA GLN A 276 -36.89 31.76 -15.39
C GLN A 276 -36.74 32.77 -16.54
N ILE A 277 -35.76 32.57 -17.42
CA ILE A 277 -35.55 33.42 -18.61
C ILE A 277 -36.80 33.46 -19.49
N VAL A 278 -37.46 32.31 -19.73
CA VAL A 278 -38.70 32.25 -20.53
C VAL A 278 -39.82 33.06 -19.87
N VAL A 279 -40.04 32.88 -18.56
CA VAL A 279 -41.05 33.61 -17.78
C VAL A 279 -40.77 35.12 -17.82
N VAL A 280 -39.51 35.51 -17.64
CA VAL A 280 -39.07 36.91 -17.62
C VAL A 280 -39.25 37.58 -18.97
N ILE A 281 -39.00 36.87 -20.08
CA ILE A 281 -39.25 37.40 -21.43
C ILE A 281 -40.75 37.65 -21.62
N VAL A 282 -41.60 36.67 -21.26
CA VAL A 282 -43.06 36.79 -21.43
C VAL A 282 -43.63 37.93 -20.57
N LEU A 283 -43.31 37.95 -19.28
CA LEU A 283 -43.78 38.99 -18.34
C LEU A 283 -43.16 40.36 -18.67
N GLY A 284 -41.90 40.37 -19.09
CA GLY A 284 -41.19 41.57 -19.50
C GLY A 284 -41.81 42.23 -20.73
N ILE A 285 -42.12 41.45 -21.77
CA ILE A 285 -42.83 41.93 -22.97
C ILE A 285 -44.21 42.44 -22.58
N ALA A 286 -44.99 41.66 -21.83
CA ALA A 286 -46.33 42.07 -21.39
C ALA A 286 -46.30 43.37 -20.58
N GLY A 287 -45.33 43.51 -19.67
CA GLY A 287 -45.13 44.71 -18.87
C GLY A 287 -44.72 45.93 -19.69
N ASN A 288 -43.82 45.75 -20.67
CA ASN A 288 -43.44 46.83 -21.59
C ASN A 288 -44.60 47.28 -22.49
N VAL A 289 -45.38 46.33 -23.02
CA VAL A 289 -46.58 46.64 -23.81
C VAL A 289 -47.57 47.45 -22.98
N TRP A 290 -47.87 47.02 -21.75
CA TRP A 290 -48.78 47.73 -20.85
C TRP A 290 -48.27 49.12 -20.47
N LYS A 291 -46.95 49.27 -20.26
CA LYS A 291 -46.32 50.55 -19.96
C LYS A 291 -46.55 51.58 -21.07
N GLU A 292 -46.35 51.19 -22.33
CA GLU A 292 -46.54 52.08 -23.49
C GLU A 292 -48.02 52.35 -23.79
N THR A 293 -48.88 51.34 -23.70
CA THR A 293 -50.29 51.48 -24.10
C THR A 293 -51.17 52.17 -23.06
N GLU A 294 -50.97 51.87 -21.77
CA GLU A 294 -51.85 52.28 -20.69
C GLU A 294 -51.16 53.19 -19.66
N ALA A 295 -49.93 52.87 -19.25
CA ALA A 295 -49.31 53.53 -18.11
C ALA A 295 -48.82 54.96 -18.43
N ARG A 296 -48.18 55.18 -19.58
CA ARG A 296 -47.72 56.51 -20.02
C ARG A 296 -48.87 57.51 -20.24
N LYS A 297 -50.09 57.04 -20.51
CA LYS A 297 -51.28 57.89 -20.67
C LYS A 297 -51.82 58.42 -19.33
N LYS A 298 -51.47 57.79 -18.21
CA LYS A 298 -52.03 58.12 -16.89
C LYS A 298 -51.14 59.13 -16.17
N TRP A 299 -51.63 60.35 -16.02
CA TRP A 299 -50.89 61.49 -15.45
C TRP A 299 -50.30 61.25 -14.04
N TYR A 300 -50.93 60.38 -13.25
CA TYR A 300 -50.52 60.10 -11.87
C TYR A 300 -49.39 59.06 -11.73
N VAL A 301 -49.01 58.36 -12.82
CA VAL A 301 -47.98 57.30 -12.77
C VAL A 301 -46.55 57.87 -12.92
N LEU A 302 -46.40 59.13 -13.35
CA LEU A 302 -45.15 59.91 -13.34
C LEU A 302 -43.94 59.17 -13.99
N TYR A 303 -44.15 58.54 -15.15
CA TYR A 303 -43.02 58.01 -15.93
C TYR A 303 -42.18 59.17 -16.52
N PRO A 304 -40.83 59.10 -16.46
CA PRO A 304 -39.98 60.11 -17.09
C PRO A 304 -40.13 60.06 -18.62
N ASN A 305 -40.11 61.24 -19.26
CA ASN A 305 -40.24 61.37 -20.72
C ASN A 305 -38.99 60.93 -21.49
N GLU A 306 -37.82 60.97 -20.83
CA GLU A 306 -36.55 60.48 -21.38
C GLU A 306 -36.03 59.32 -20.52
N GLY A 307 -35.85 58.17 -21.15
CA GLY A 307 -35.32 56.96 -20.53
C GLY A 307 -33.94 56.60 -21.07
N PRO A 308 -33.16 55.78 -20.34
CA PRO A 308 -31.90 55.26 -20.85
C PRO A 308 -32.13 54.34 -22.06
N TRP A 309 -31.11 54.18 -22.92
CA TRP A 309 -31.19 53.33 -24.13
C TRP A 309 -31.56 51.86 -23.87
N TYR A 310 -31.42 51.39 -22.63
CA TYR A 310 -31.76 50.04 -22.19
C TYR A 310 -33.13 49.94 -21.46
N GLU A 311 -33.99 50.95 -21.56
CA GLU A 311 -35.30 51.02 -20.88
C GLU A 311 -36.18 49.77 -21.12
N LEU A 312 -36.11 49.17 -22.32
CA LEU A 312 -36.83 47.93 -22.67
C LEU A 312 -36.42 46.73 -21.80
N LEU A 313 -35.17 46.70 -21.31
CA LEU A 313 -34.65 45.62 -20.47
C LEU A 313 -34.96 45.80 -18.99
N VAL A 314 -35.36 47.00 -18.55
CA VAL A 314 -35.57 47.30 -17.13
C VAL A 314 -36.71 46.48 -16.53
N ILE A 315 -37.86 46.37 -17.21
CA ILE A 315 -39.01 45.59 -16.72
C ILE A 315 -38.72 44.08 -16.73
N PRO A 316 -38.17 43.48 -17.81
CA PRO A 316 -37.70 42.09 -17.77
C PRO A 316 -36.71 41.83 -16.62
N LEU A 317 -35.65 42.65 -16.46
CA LEU A 317 -34.66 42.44 -15.40
C LEU A 317 -35.24 42.61 -13.98
N ARG A 318 -36.28 43.44 -13.81
CA ARG A 318 -37.05 43.51 -12.55
C ARG A 318 -37.75 42.18 -12.25
N PHE A 319 -38.38 41.58 -13.25
CA PHE A 319 -39.00 40.26 -13.10
C PHE A 319 -37.95 39.17 -12.85
N GLU A 320 -36.77 39.24 -13.46
CA GLU A 320 -35.65 38.33 -13.15
C GLU A 320 -35.27 38.40 -11.68
N LEU A 321 -35.13 39.60 -11.12
CA LEU A 321 -34.84 39.78 -9.70
C LEU A 321 -35.96 39.26 -8.79
N LEU A 322 -37.23 39.46 -9.15
CA LEU A 322 -38.38 38.94 -8.38
C LEU A 322 -38.49 37.42 -8.46
N CYS A 323 -38.23 36.82 -9.62
CA CYS A 323 -38.26 35.39 -9.83
C CYS A 323 -37.02 34.66 -9.27
N SER A 324 -35.97 35.40 -8.86
CA SER A 324 -34.75 34.80 -8.28
C SER A 324 -34.98 33.97 -7.01
N ILE A 325 -36.13 34.16 -6.34
CA ILE A 325 -36.56 33.36 -5.18
C ILE A 325 -36.84 31.89 -5.57
N MET A 326 -37.07 31.60 -6.85
CA MET A 326 -37.27 30.22 -7.34
C MET A 326 -36.06 29.31 -7.11
N ILE A 327 -34.85 29.86 -7.07
CA ILE A 327 -33.63 29.12 -6.75
C ILE A 327 -33.23 29.51 -5.31
N PRO A 328 -33.50 28.65 -4.31
CA PRO A 328 -33.27 29.01 -2.91
C PRO A 328 -31.77 29.12 -2.61
N ILE A 329 -31.35 30.32 -2.20
CA ILE A 329 -29.95 30.63 -1.83
C ILE A 329 -29.44 29.69 -0.71
N SER A 330 -30.31 29.28 0.22
CA SER A 330 -29.96 28.48 1.39
C SER A 330 -29.63 27.01 1.10
N ILE A 331 -30.06 26.44 -0.04
CA ILE A 331 -29.95 24.99 -0.30
C ILE A 331 -28.52 24.49 -0.16
N LYS A 332 -27.54 25.27 -0.64
CA LYS A 332 -26.13 24.91 -0.61
C LYS A 332 -25.60 24.76 0.80
N VAL A 333 -25.83 25.77 1.63
CA VAL A 333 -25.29 25.79 3.00
C VAL A 333 -26.00 24.80 3.88
N SER A 334 -27.31 24.60 3.67
CA SER A 334 -28.02 23.52 4.34
C SER A 334 -27.40 22.16 4.03
N LEU A 335 -27.06 21.86 2.77
CA LEU A 335 -26.39 20.62 2.41
C LEU A 335 -24.98 20.52 2.99
N ASP A 336 -24.17 21.58 2.88
CA ASP A 336 -22.80 21.58 3.43
C ASP A 336 -22.78 21.35 4.95
N LEU A 337 -23.76 21.91 5.68
CA LEU A 337 -23.95 21.73 7.10
C LEU A 337 -24.41 20.31 7.43
N VAL A 338 -25.42 19.80 6.71
CA VAL A 338 -25.93 18.43 6.90
C VAL A 338 -24.83 17.39 6.65
N LYS A 339 -24.05 17.54 5.56
CA LYS A 339 -22.89 16.69 5.25
C LYS A 339 -21.85 16.71 6.39
N SER A 340 -21.58 17.89 6.96
CA SER A 340 -20.68 18.01 8.11
C SER A 340 -21.20 17.33 9.37
N LEU A 341 -22.51 17.39 9.63
CA LEU A 341 -23.13 16.71 10.76
C LEU A 341 -23.11 15.19 10.58
N TYR A 342 -23.36 14.69 9.38
CA TYR A 342 -23.26 13.25 9.09
C TYR A 342 -21.84 12.72 9.27
N ALA A 343 -20.82 13.47 8.83
CA ALA A 343 -19.43 13.12 9.10
C ALA A 343 -19.14 13.02 10.61
N LYS A 344 -19.74 13.91 11.43
CA LYS A 344 -19.61 13.85 12.90
C LYS A 344 -20.37 12.69 13.53
N PHE A 345 -21.53 12.32 12.99
CA PHE A 345 -22.24 11.14 13.46
C PHE A 345 -21.46 9.84 13.18
N ILE A 346 -20.75 9.77 12.05
CA ILE A 346 -19.81 8.67 11.76
C ILE A 346 -18.70 8.65 12.82
N ASP A 347 -18.03 9.79 13.07
CA ASP A 347 -16.96 9.88 14.08
C ASP A 347 -17.41 9.49 15.50
N TRP A 348 -18.69 9.69 15.84
CA TRP A 348 -19.25 9.43 17.18
C TRP A 348 -19.85 8.03 17.36
N ASP A 349 -19.86 7.21 16.32
CA ASP A 349 -20.42 5.88 16.40
C ASP A 349 -19.50 4.93 17.19
N ASN A 350 -20.02 4.41 18.31
CA ASN A 350 -19.28 3.48 19.16
C ASN A 350 -19.13 2.08 18.54
N GLU A 351 -19.99 1.72 17.57
CA GLU A 351 -19.88 0.44 16.86
C GLU A 351 -18.75 0.45 15.83
N MET A 352 -18.26 1.63 15.41
CA MET A 352 -17.14 1.80 14.48
C MET A 352 -15.81 2.06 15.20
N ILE A 353 -15.65 1.56 16.43
CA ILE A 353 -14.41 1.60 17.19
C ILE A 353 -13.75 0.22 17.12
N ASP A 354 -12.49 0.18 16.71
CA ASP A 354 -11.69 -1.03 16.85
C ASP A 354 -11.25 -1.20 18.30
N PHE A 355 -11.73 -2.26 18.95
CA PHE A 355 -11.44 -2.56 20.35
C PHE A 355 -10.02 -3.07 20.58
N GLU A 356 -9.34 -3.62 19.57
CA GLU A 356 -7.96 -4.11 19.71
C GLU A 356 -6.96 -2.94 19.77
N THR A 357 -7.10 -1.97 18.86
CA THR A 357 -6.21 -0.79 18.82
C THR A 357 -6.73 0.41 19.61
N GLY A 358 -8.02 0.42 19.97
CA GLY A 358 -8.68 1.58 20.57
C GLY A 358 -8.87 2.74 19.60
N THR A 359 -8.82 2.49 18.29
CA THR A 359 -8.90 3.53 17.26
C THR A 359 -10.35 3.74 16.82
N PRO A 360 -10.92 4.96 16.96
CA PRO A 360 -12.25 5.26 16.46
C PRO A 360 -12.24 5.55 14.94
N SER A 361 -13.40 5.45 14.31
CA SER A 361 -13.57 5.91 12.94
C SER A 361 -13.29 7.42 12.80
N HIS A 362 -12.75 7.83 11.65
CA HIS A 362 -12.44 9.23 11.38
C HIS A 362 -12.80 9.63 9.95
N ALA A 363 -13.78 10.51 9.80
CA ALA A 363 -14.21 11.09 8.55
C ALA A 363 -13.24 12.21 8.10
N ALA A 364 -12.19 11.84 7.36
CA ALA A 364 -11.19 12.78 6.85
C ALA A 364 -11.73 13.81 5.83
N ASN A 365 -12.89 13.55 5.22
CA ASN A 365 -13.55 14.46 4.29
C ASN A 365 -15.05 14.58 4.63
N THR A 366 -15.46 15.80 4.95
CA THR A 366 -16.83 16.12 5.40
C THR A 366 -17.81 16.45 4.26
N ALA A 367 -17.40 16.31 2.99
CA ALA A 367 -18.20 16.69 1.83
C ALA A 367 -18.87 15.50 1.11
N ILE A 368 -18.40 14.27 1.34
CA ILE A 368 -18.75 13.08 0.53
C ILE A 368 -19.58 12.03 1.30
N SER A 369 -20.15 12.38 2.44
CA SER A 369 -20.87 11.43 3.31
C SER A 369 -22.05 10.75 2.62
N GLU A 370 -22.74 11.44 1.71
CA GLU A 370 -23.91 10.92 0.99
C GLU A 370 -23.56 9.95 -0.14
N ASP A 371 -22.36 10.07 -0.72
CA ASP A 371 -21.90 9.17 -1.80
C ASP A 371 -21.73 7.74 -1.29
N LEU A 372 -21.53 7.54 0.03
CA LEU A 372 -21.50 6.22 0.66
C LEU A 372 -22.79 5.42 0.42
N GLY A 373 -23.94 6.09 0.29
CA GLY A 373 -25.22 5.47 -0.04
C GLY A 373 -25.42 5.15 -1.52
N GLN A 374 -24.50 5.55 -2.39
CA GLN A 374 -24.56 5.37 -3.84
C GLN A 374 -23.45 4.45 -4.37
N VAL A 375 -22.67 3.83 -3.48
CA VAL A 375 -21.57 2.95 -3.86
C VAL A 375 -22.11 1.71 -4.57
N GLU A 376 -21.81 1.57 -5.86
CA GLU A 376 -22.13 0.36 -6.64
C GLU A 376 -20.98 -0.65 -6.71
N TYR A 377 -19.74 -0.17 -6.55
CA TYR A 377 -18.52 -0.97 -6.66
C TYR A 377 -17.58 -0.66 -5.51
N ILE A 378 -17.12 -1.70 -4.81
CA ILE A 378 -16.04 -1.63 -3.83
C ILE A 378 -14.81 -2.31 -4.43
N LEU A 379 -13.74 -1.53 -4.60
CA LEU A 379 -12.42 -2.01 -4.96
C LEU A 379 -11.66 -2.23 -3.65
N THR A 380 -11.42 -3.47 -3.28
CA THR A 380 -10.73 -3.81 -2.02
C THR A 380 -9.36 -4.39 -2.31
N ASP A 381 -8.41 -4.06 -1.45
CA ASP A 381 -7.14 -4.78 -1.38
C ASP A 381 -7.36 -6.14 -0.69
N LYS A 382 -6.47 -7.10 -0.95
CA LYS A 382 -6.42 -8.39 -0.25
C LYS A 382 -5.71 -8.24 1.08
N THR A 383 -4.44 -7.81 1.04
CA THR A 383 -3.54 -7.82 2.20
C THR A 383 -3.87 -6.65 3.12
N GLY A 384 -4.02 -6.92 4.42
CA GLY A 384 -4.30 -5.89 5.43
C GLY A 384 -5.72 -5.29 5.39
N THR A 385 -6.55 -5.66 4.40
CA THR A 385 -7.97 -5.26 4.32
C THR A 385 -8.90 -6.46 4.47
N LEU A 386 -8.75 -7.50 3.66
CA LEU A 386 -9.55 -8.73 3.79
C LEU A 386 -8.93 -9.71 4.78
N THR A 387 -7.60 -9.70 4.88
CA THR A 387 -6.85 -10.58 5.77
C THR A 387 -6.23 -9.80 6.92
N GLU A 388 -6.06 -10.46 8.07
CA GLU A 388 -5.32 -9.93 9.23
C GLU A 388 -3.80 -9.92 9.00
N ASN A 389 -3.34 -10.46 7.86
CA ASN A 389 -1.94 -10.74 7.56
C ASN A 389 -1.27 -11.58 8.66
N LYS A 390 -2.01 -12.60 9.14
CA LYS A 390 -1.55 -13.57 10.14
C LYS A 390 -1.63 -14.97 9.53
N MET A 391 -0.47 -15.51 9.17
CA MET A 391 -0.33 -16.86 8.65
C MET A 391 -0.36 -17.89 9.79
N ILE A 392 -1.27 -18.86 9.72
CA ILE A 392 -1.47 -19.87 10.77
C ILE A 392 -1.31 -21.26 10.17
N PHE A 393 -0.38 -22.05 10.70
CA PHE A 393 -0.31 -23.47 10.36
C PHE A 393 -1.57 -24.19 10.85
N LYS A 394 -2.30 -24.82 9.92
CA LYS A 394 -3.62 -25.42 10.21
C LYS A 394 -3.66 -26.92 10.03
N ARG A 395 -3.10 -27.44 8.93
CA ARG A 395 -3.15 -28.87 8.61
C ARG A 395 -1.82 -29.34 8.04
N CYS A 396 -1.56 -30.62 8.11
CA CYS A 396 -0.46 -31.22 7.38
C CYS A 396 -0.75 -32.67 7.00
N CYS A 397 -0.08 -33.13 5.96
CA CYS A 397 0.00 -34.52 5.59
C CYS A 397 1.45 -34.97 5.76
N ILE A 398 1.74 -35.97 6.60
CA ILE A 398 3.11 -36.48 6.84
C ILE A 398 3.10 -37.98 6.58
N GLY A 399 3.99 -38.48 5.73
CA GLY A 399 4.05 -39.91 5.40
C GLY A 399 2.73 -40.48 4.84
N GLY A 400 1.88 -39.64 4.25
CA GLY A 400 0.55 -40.02 3.74
C GLY A 400 -0.58 -39.99 4.77
N ILE A 401 -0.31 -39.66 6.03
CA ILE A 401 -1.32 -39.51 7.09
C ILE A 401 -1.75 -38.05 7.18
N PHE A 402 -3.05 -37.79 7.26
CA PHE A 402 -3.63 -36.45 7.29
C PHE A 402 -3.92 -36.02 8.73
N TYR A 403 -3.30 -34.93 9.18
CA TYR A 403 -3.50 -34.36 10.51
C TYR A 403 -4.30 -33.05 10.45
N GLY A 404 -5.19 -32.85 11.41
CA GLY A 404 -6.04 -31.68 11.54
C GLY A 404 -7.30 -31.69 10.67
N ASN A 405 -7.64 -32.81 10.02
CA ASN A 405 -8.85 -32.92 9.20
C ASN A 405 -10.14 -32.93 10.04
N GLU A 406 -10.13 -33.62 11.19
CA GLU A 406 -11.30 -33.70 12.09
C GLU A 406 -11.40 -32.48 13.02
N THR A 407 -10.28 -32.04 13.58
CA THR A 407 -10.22 -30.93 14.54
C THR A 407 -10.17 -29.55 13.87
N GLY A 408 -9.84 -29.49 12.58
CA GLY A 408 -9.52 -28.25 11.86
C GLY A 408 -8.19 -27.60 12.27
N ASP A 409 -7.41 -28.24 13.15
CA ASP A 409 -6.13 -27.74 13.67
C ASP A 409 -5.20 -28.91 14.01
N ALA A 410 -4.15 -29.09 13.21
CA ALA A 410 -3.15 -30.14 13.37
C ALA A 410 -2.41 -30.04 14.71
N LEU A 411 -2.27 -28.84 15.29
CA LEU A 411 -1.60 -28.67 16.58
C LEU A 411 -2.41 -29.21 17.76
N LYS A 412 -3.71 -29.45 17.56
CA LYS A 412 -4.62 -30.06 18.55
C LYS A 412 -4.92 -31.52 18.23
N ASP A 413 -4.37 -32.04 17.14
CA ASP A 413 -4.59 -33.40 16.69
C ASP A 413 -3.86 -34.39 17.61
N VAL A 414 -4.62 -35.29 18.24
CA VAL A 414 -4.10 -36.26 19.20
C VAL A 414 -3.14 -37.25 18.53
N GLU A 415 -3.40 -37.63 17.28
CA GLU A 415 -2.52 -38.57 16.56
C GLU A 415 -1.16 -37.94 16.26
N LEU A 416 -1.13 -36.65 15.87
CA LEU A 416 0.12 -35.93 15.64
C LEU A 416 0.91 -35.78 16.94
N LEU A 417 0.25 -35.35 18.02
CA LEU A 417 0.90 -35.18 19.33
C LEU A 417 1.47 -36.50 19.86
N ASN A 418 0.76 -37.61 19.65
CA ASN A 418 1.25 -38.95 19.98
C ASN A 418 2.44 -39.36 19.11
N ALA A 419 2.41 -39.06 17.80
CA ALA A 419 3.52 -39.36 16.88
C ALA A 419 4.79 -38.55 17.18
N VAL A 420 4.65 -37.30 17.63
CA VAL A 420 5.76 -36.47 18.12
C VAL A 420 6.31 -37.05 19.42
N SER A 421 5.44 -37.43 20.35
CA SER A 421 5.83 -37.99 21.65
C SER A 421 6.49 -39.37 21.55
N SER A 422 6.06 -40.18 20.58
CA SER A 422 6.68 -41.49 20.29
C SER A 422 7.98 -41.39 19.51
N GLY A 423 8.33 -40.19 19.02
CA GLY A 423 9.56 -39.95 18.27
C GLY A 423 9.55 -40.57 16.88
N SER A 424 8.40 -40.55 16.18
CA SER A 424 8.29 -41.06 14.81
C SER A 424 9.32 -40.38 13.89
N PRO A 425 10.14 -41.14 13.14
CA PRO A 425 11.23 -40.58 12.34
C PRO A 425 10.72 -39.62 11.24
N ASP A 426 9.61 -39.95 10.58
CA ASP A 426 9.05 -39.13 9.50
C ASP A 426 8.54 -37.77 10.03
N VAL A 427 7.89 -37.80 11.20
CA VAL A 427 7.39 -36.58 11.87
C VAL A 427 8.55 -35.72 12.35
N ILE A 428 9.59 -36.32 12.95
CA ILE A 428 10.78 -35.58 13.38
C ILE A 428 11.48 -34.93 12.18
N ARG A 429 11.67 -35.66 11.07
CA ARG A 429 12.24 -35.11 9.83
C ARG A 429 11.41 -33.96 9.29
N PHE A 430 10.08 -34.11 9.26
CA PHE A 430 9.16 -33.07 8.81
C PHE A 430 9.25 -31.80 9.66
N LEU A 431 9.23 -31.94 10.99
CA LEU A 431 9.42 -30.83 11.94
C LEU A 431 10.81 -30.20 11.83
N THR A 432 11.83 -30.99 11.54
CA THR A 432 13.20 -30.51 11.32
C THR A 432 13.27 -29.61 10.09
N VAL A 433 12.63 -30.01 8.97
CA VAL A 433 12.55 -29.16 7.77
C VAL A 433 11.79 -27.86 8.08
N MET A 434 10.66 -27.93 8.82
CA MET A 434 9.93 -26.72 9.25
C MET A 434 10.79 -25.77 10.08
N ALA A 435 11.58 -26.30 11.02
CA ALA A 435 12.39 -25.54 11.95
C ALA A 435 13.71 -24.99 11.36
N ILE A 436 14.33 -25.70 10.40
CA ILE A 436 15.66 -25.35 9.85
C ILE A 436 15.59 -24.65 8.50
N CYS A 437 14.73 -25.13 7.60
CA CYS A 437 14.73 -24.67 6.20
C CYS A 437 14.01 -23.32 6.09
N ASN A 438 14.57 -22.26 6.65
CA ASN A 438 13.99 -20.92 6.70
C ASN A 438 15.06 -19.85 6.92
N THR A 439 14.64 -18.59 6.77
CA THR A 439 15.45 -17.39 7.07
C THR A 439 15.09 -16.76 8.42
N VAL A 440 14.34 -17.46 9.26
CA VAL A 440 13.82 -16.94 10.54
C VAL A 440 14.96 -16.68 11.50
N ILE A 441 14.84 -15.59 12.26
CA ILE A 441 15.76 -15.25 13.33
C ILE A 441 15.04 -15.45 14.67
N PRO A 442 15.53 -16.34 15.55
CA PRO A 442 15.02 -16.47 16.91
C PRO A 442 15.57 -15.33 17.77
N MET A 443 14.67 -14.56 18.39
CA MET A 443 15.02 -13.50 19.33
C MET A 443 14.56 -13.88 20.73
N GLN A 444 15.50 -13.93 21.67
CA GLN A 444 15.19 -14.20 23.07
C GLN A 444 14.75 -12.92 23.79
N SER A 445 13.54 -12.95 24.35
CA SER A 445 13.07 -11.92 25.27
C SER A 445 13.88 -11.93 26.56
N LYS A 446 13.92 -10.80 27.26
CA LYS A 446 14.43 -10.68 28.64
C LYS A 446 13.76 -11.66 29.62
N SER A 447 12.55 -12.12 29.30
CA SER A 447 11.80 -13.13 30.07
C SER A 447 12.15 -14.59 29.74
N GLY A 448 13.06 -14.83 28.78
CA GLY A 448 13.41 -16.18 28.30
C GLY A 448 12.45 -16.75 27.24
N ALA A 449 11.38 -16.04 26.88
CA ALA A 449 10.51 -16.43 25.78
C ALA A 449 11.17 -16.17 24.41
N ILE A 450 11.10 -17.13 23.49
CA ILE A 450 11.64 -16.99 22.13
C ILE A 450 10.56 -16.43 21.22
N SER A 451 10.85 -15.31 20.58
CA SER A 451 10.04 -14.75 19.51
C SER A 451 10.72 -15.01 18.17
N TYR A 452 9.96 -15.43 17.17
CA TYR A 452 10.47 -15.68 15.83
C TYR A 452 10.10 -14.51 14.94
N LYS A 453 11.05 -14.05 14.12
CA LYS A 453 10.81 -13.05 13.08
C LYS A 453 11.39 -13.54 11.76
N ALA A 454 10.64 -13.40 10.68
CA ALA A 454 11.01 -13.91 9.37
C ALA A 454 10.82 -12.85 8.27
N GLN A 455 11.45 -13.08 7.12
CA GLN A 455 11.21 -12.30 5.90
C GLN A 455 9.84 -12.62 5.27
N SER A 456 9.33 -13.84 5.47
CA SER A 456 8.01 -14.26 5.03
C SER A 456 7.24 -14.85 6.21
N GLN A 457 6.00 -14.42 6.38
CA GLN A 457 5.09 -14.92 7.41
C GLN A 457 4.81 -16.43 7.31
N ASP A 458 4.90 -17.02 6.12
CA ASP A 458 4.73 -18.47 5.95
C ASP A 458 5.82 -19.22 6.71
N GLU A 459 7.06 -18.73 6.66
CA GLU A 459 8.18 -19.33 7.37
C GLU A 459 8.01 -19.19 8.88
N GLU A 460 7.59 -18.01 9.33
CA GLU A 460 7.31 -17.76 10.74
C GLU A 460 6.22 -18.69 11.27
N ALA A 461 5.14 -18.90 10.50
CA ALA A 461 4.05 -19.80 10.85
C ALA A 461 4.54 -21.25 11.01
N LEU A 462 5.40 -21.73 10.09
CA LEU A 462 5.99 -23.07 10.17
C LEU A 462 6.90 -23.22 11.38
N VAL A 463 7.80 -22.28 11.64
CA VAL A 463 8.73 -22.35 12.79
C VAL A 463 7.97 -22.26 14.11
N ARG A 464 6.95 -21.40 14.20
CA ARG A 464 6.07 -21.32 15.39
C ARG A 464 5.30 -22.62 15.61
N ALA A 465 4.83 -23.26 14.55
CA ALA A 465 4.15 -24.55 14.63
C ALA A 465 5.10 -25.67 15.11
N ALA A 466 6.32 -25.72 14.55
CA ALA A 466 7.35 -26.65 15.00
C ALA A 466 7.69 -26.45 16.49
N ALA A 467 7.82 -25.20 16.93
CA ALA A 467 8.05 -24.86 18.34
C ALA A 467 6.91 -25.31 19.26
N ARG A 468 5.65 -25.19 18.81
CA ARG A 468 4.47 -25.70 19.55
C ARG A 468 4.44 -27.23 19.61
N LEU A 469 5.02 -27.91 18.64
CA LEU A 469 5.23 -29.37 18.60
C LEU A 469 6.58 -29.78 19.25
N HIS A 470 7.08 -28.98 20.20
CA HIS A 470 8.31 -29.22 20.97
C HIS A 470 9.63 -29.28 20.18
N MET A 471 9.64 -28.82 18.92
CA MET A 471 10.85 -28.61 18.10
C MET A 471 11.19 -27.12 18.09
N LEU A 472 11.89 -26.66 19.14
CA LEU A 472 12.21 -25.26 19.35
C LEU A 472 13.49 -24.86 18.60
N PHE A 473 13.42 -23.82 17.78
CA PHE A 473 14.60 -23.21 17.18
C PHE A 473 15.15 -22.15 18.14
N VAL A 474 16.29 -22.45 18.79
CA VAL A 474 16.75 -21.69 19.96
C VAL A 474 17.64 -20.52 19.57
N ASN A 475 18.63 -20.77 18.71
CA ASN A 475 19.63 -19.79 18.34
C ASN A 475 20.28 -20.12 16.98
N LYS A 476 20.81 -19.10 16.31
CA LYS A 476 21.60 -19.19 15.08
C LYS A 476 22.86 -18.34 15.24
N ASN A 477 23.99 -19.00 15.48
CA ASN A 477 25.30 -18.37 15.66
C ASN A 477 26.16 -18.56 14.42
N VAL A 478 26.31 -17.53 13.59
CA VAL A 478 27.07 -17.55 12.32
C VAL A 478 26.60 -18.68 11.40
N ASN A 479 27.14 -19.89 11.56
CA ASN A 479 26.76 -21.08 10.80
C ASN A 479 26.12 -22.18 11.68
N ILE A 480 26.15 -22.09 13.01
CA ILE A 480 25.63 -23.14 13.89
C ILE A 480 24.19 -22.80 14.30
N LEU A 481 23.26 -23.70 13.99
CA LEU A 481 21.87 -23.68 14.43
C LEU A 481 21.71 -24.59 15.64
N GLU A 482 20.99 -24.10 16.65
CA GLU A 482 20.66 -24.86 17.84
C GLU A 482 19.15 -25.13 17.88
N ILE A 483 18.79 -26.41 17.88
CA ILE A 483 17.41 -26.86 18.01
C ILE A 483 17.26 -27.66 19.29
N LYS A 484 16.19 -27.40 20.02
CA LYS A 484 15.81 -28.15 21.21
C LYS A 484 14.57 -28.97 20.90
N PHE A 485 14.74 -30.29 20.83
CA PHE A 485 13.63 -31.23 20.75
C PHE A 485 13.34 -31.79 22.14
N TYR A 486 12.20 -31.43 22.72
CA TYR A 486 11.88 -31.64 24.14
C TYR A 486 12.98 -31.12 25.08
N ALA A 487 13.79 -32.01 25.66
CA ALA A 487 14.91 -31.67 26.55
C ALA A 487 16.28 -31.82 25.88
N SER A 488 16.34 -32.37 24.68
CA SER A 488 17.58 -32.68 23.98
C SER A 488 17.97 -31.56 23.02
N MET A 489 19.19 -31.05 23.18
CA MET A 489 19.77 -30.09 22.24
C MET A 489 20.41 -30.83 21.07
N VAL A 490 20.13 -30.36 19.87
CA VAL A 490 20.71 -30.81 18.61
C VAL A 490 21.31 -29.61 17.91
N GLN A 491 22.54 -29.74 17.45
CA GLN A 491 23.25 -28.70 16.71
C GLN A 491 23.41 -29.12 15.25
N TYR A 492 23.14 -28.19 14.35
CA TYR A 492 23.35 -28.32 12.92
C TYR A 492 24.27 -27.22 12.44
N GLU A 493 25.26 -27.55 11.63
CA GLU A 493 26.07 -26.57 10.91
C GLU A 493 25.41 -26.29 9.56
N VAL A 494 25.01 -25.06 9.31
CA VAL A 494 24.54 -24.58 8.00
C VAL A 494 25.75 -24.40 7.11
N LEU A 495 25.79 -25.19 6.05
CA LEU A 495 26.86 -25.17 5.09
C LEU A 495 26.57 -24.17 3.97
N ASP A 496 25.39 -24.25 3.36
CA ASP A 496 24.95 -23.35 2.30
C ASP A 496 23.41 -23.15 2.36
N THR A 497 22.95 -21.95 2.01
CA THR A 497 21.51 -21.61 1.91
C THR A 497 21.16 -21.21 0.49
N LEU A 498 20.26 -21.97 -0.12
CA LEU A 498 19.75 -21.70 -1.46
C LEU A 498 18.44 -20.92 -1.31
N GLU A 499 18.54 -19.59 -1.33
CA GLU A 499 17.42 -18.67 -1.09
C GLU A 499 16.21 -18.92 -2.00
N PHE A 500 15.03 -18.55 -1.52
CA PHE A 500 13.82 -18.55 -2.32
C PHE A 500 13.94 -17.55 -3.48
N THR A 501 13.53 -17.99 -4.68
CA THR A 501 13.35 -17.11 -5.83
C THR A 501 12.01 -17.40 -6.49
N SER A 502 11.40 -16.38 -7.11
CA SER A 502 10.13 -16.53 -7.81
C SER A 502 10.19 -17.54 -8.95
N ASP A 503 11.36 -17.70 -9.59
CA ASP A 503 11.59 -18.64 -10.68
C ASP A 503 11.69 -20.09 -10.17
N ARG A 504 12.44 -20.32 -9.07
CA ARG A 504 12.58 -21.67 -8.48
C ARG A 504 11.37 -22.11 -7.67
N LYS A 505 10.62 -21.17 -7.07
CA LYS A 505 9.45 -21.41 -6.21
C LYS A 505 9.70 -22.35 -5.02
N ARG A 506 10.96 -22.47 -4.58
CA ARG A 506 11.41 -23.27 -3.44
C ARG A 506 12.64 -22.67 -2.79
N MET A 507 12.87 -23.03 -1.54
CA MET A 507 14.05 -22.71 -0.75
C MET A 507 14.66 -24.01 -0.25
N SER A 508 15.99 -24.08 -0.22
CA SER A 508 16.70 -25.24 0.33
C SER A 508 17.85 -24.80 1.23
N VAL A 509 18.16 -25.63 2.23
CA VAL A 509 19.28 -25.42 3.15
C VAL A 509 20.08 -26.71 3.24
N VAL A 510 21.39 -26.60 3.06
CA VAL A 510 22.33 -27.70 3.27
C VAL A 510 22.88 -27.59 4.69
N VAL A 511 22.68 -28.64 5.47
CA VAL A 511 23.13 -28.71 6.86
C VAL A 511 23.94 -29.97 7.15
N LYS A 512 24.86 -29.88 8.10
CA LYS A 512 25.60 -31.01 8.66
C LYS A 512 25.14 -31.25 10.09
N ASP A 513 24.65 -32.46 10.39
CA ASP A 513 24.30 -32.83 11.77
C ASP A 513 25.59 -33.04 12.56
N CYS A 514 25.83 -32.21 13.58
CA CYS A 514 27.06 -32.22 14.37
C CYS A 514 27.26 -33.53 15.16
N ARG A 515 26.22 -34.36 15.33
CA ARG A 515 26.29 -35.62 16.10
C ARG A 515 26.79 -36.79 15.28
N ASN A 516 26.34 -36.90 14.03
CA ASN A 516 26.64 -38.05 13.15
C ASN A 516 27.49 -37.67 11.93
N GLY A 517 27.72 -36.37 11.68
CA GLY A 517 28.51 -35.86 10.58
C GLY A 517 27.85 -35.94 9.20
N LYS A 518 26.58 -36.37 9.11
CA LYS A 518 25.86 -36.49 7.84
C LYS A 518 25.49 -35.13 7.28
N ILE A 519 25.63 -34.98 5.97
CA ILE A 519 25.16 -33.81 5.22
C ILE A 519 23.75 -34.08 4.71
N ILE A 520 22.87 -33.12 4.93
CA ILE A 520 21.44 -33.23 4.64
C ILE A 520 21.02 -31.98 3.86
N LEU A 521 20.33 -32.19 2.76
CA LEU A 521 19.62 -31.18 2.01
C LEU A 521 18.15 -31.15 2.45
N LEU A 522 17.74 -30.03 3.02
CA LEU A 522 16.35 -29.77 3.41
C LEU A 522 15.74 -28.84 2.37
N SER A 523 14.54 -29.13 1.88
CA SER A 523 13.87 -28.27 0.91
C SER A 523 12.40 -28.06 1.25
N LYS A 524 11.90 -26.85 1.00
CA LYS A 524 10.48 -26.50 1.06
C LYS A 524 10.08 -25.64 -0.12
N GLY A 525 8.89 -25.85 -0.67
CA GLY A 525 8.43 -25.06 -1.81
C GLY A 525 7.03 -25.39 -2.29
N ALA A 526 6.67 -24.81 -3.44
CA ALA A 526 5.43 -25.14 -4.12
C ALA A 526 5.42 -26.62 -4.57
N ASP A 527 4.23 -27.20 -4.62
CA ASP A 527 3.96 -28.57 -5.07
C ASP A 527 4.52 -28.81 -6.48
N GLU A 528 4.26 -27.89 -7.41
CA GLU A 528 4.77 -27.93 -8.79
C GLU A 528 6.31 -27.89 -8.91
N ALA A 529 7.01 -27.44 -7.85
CA ALA A 529 8.46 -27.27 -7.85
C ALA A 529 9.21 -28.36 -7.07
N ILE A 530 8.53 -29.03 -6.13
CA ILE A 530 9.12 -30.05 -5.25
C ILE A 530 8.71 -31.46 -5.69
N LEU A 531 7.43 -31.70 -6.01
CA LEU A 531 6.95 -33.04 -6.36
C LEU A 531 7.64 -33.64 -7.61
N PRO A 532 7.98 -32.88 -8.66
CA PRO A 532 8.73 -33.43 -9.80
C PRO A 532 10.16 -33.87 -9.47
N CYS A 533 10.72 -33.37 -8.37
CA CYS A 533 12.08 -33.70 -7.93
C CYS A 533 12.12 -34.90 -6.97
N ALA A 534 10.99 -35.59 -6.77
CA ALA A 534 10.91 -36.76 -5.89
C ALA A 534 11.77 -37.94 -6.41
N CYS A 535 12.30 -38.74 -5.48
CA CYS A 535 13.11 -39.90 -5.80
C CYS A 535 12.31 -40.99 -6.54
N SER A 536 13.02 -41.72 -7.41
CA SER A 536 12.42 -42.78 -8.22
C SER A 536 11.85 -43.89 -7.34
N GLY A 537 10.52 -44.06 -7.33
CA GLY A 537 9.82 -45.13 -6.61
C GLY A 537 8.95 -44.68 -5.44
N GLN A 538 9.03 -43.41 -5.01
CA GLN A 538 8.13 -42.87 -3.99
C GLN A 538 6.72 -42.62 -4.57
N GLN A 539 5.67 -43.04 -3.85
CA GLN A 539 4.29 -42.71 -4.23
C GLN A 539 3.95 -41.26 -3.87
N THR A 540 4.02 -40.37 -4.85
CA THR A 540 3.69 -38.94 -4.68
C THR A 540 2.21 -38.61 -4.79
N ARG A 541 1.38 -39.58 -5.23
CA ARG A 541 -0.05 -39.38 -5.47
C ARG A 541 -0.81 -38.92 -4.23
N THR A 542 -0.53 -39.51 -3.06
CA THR A 542 -1.18 -39.13 -1.80
C THR A 542 -0.87 -37.69 -1.41
N PHE A 543 0.35 -37.22 -1.66
CA PHE A 543 0.72 -35.83 -1.41
C PHE A 543 0.05 -34.86 -2.39
N ALA A 544 -0.07 -35.23 -3.66
CA ALA A 544 -0.82 -34.45 -4.64
C ALA A 544 -2.32 -34.35 -4.26
N GLU A 545 -2.92 -35.45 -3.82
CA GLU A 545 -4.30 -35.45 -3.31
C GLU A 545 -4.44 -34.59 -2.04
N ALA A 546 -3.44 -34.57 -1.16
CA ALA A 546 -3.41 -33.68 0.00
C ALA A 546 -3.31 -32.20 -0.39
N VAL A 547 -2.46 -31.87 -1.38
CA VAL A 547 -2.36 -30.51 -1.93
C VAL A 547 -3.72 -30.05 -2.47
N ASP A 548 -4.37 -30.89 -3.28
CA ASP A 548 -5.69 -30.57 -3.85
C ASP A 548 -6.76 -30.36 -2.77
N GLN A 549 -6.81 -31.23 -1.76
CA GLN A 549 -7.77 -31.10 -0.65
C GLN A 549 -7.55 -29.82 0.16
N TYR A 550 -6.30 -29.50 0.51
CA TYR A 550 -5.99 -28.30 1.28
C TYR A 550 -6.21 -27.03 0.46
N ALA A 551 -5.88 -27.06 -0.84
CA ALA A 551 -6.17 -25.95 -1.75
C ALA A 551 -7.68 -25.70 -1.88
N GLN A 552 -8.52 -26.75 -1.90
CA GLN A 552 -9.99 -26.59 -1.91
C GLN A 552 -10.54 -25.95 -0.64
N LEU A 553 -9.81 -26.05 0.47
CA LEU A 553 -10.15 -25.40 1.74
C LEU A 553 -9.60 -23.97 1.86
N GLY A 554 -9.00 -23.43 0.79
CA GLY A 554 -8.40 -22.10 0.80
C GLY A 554 -7.07 -22.01 1.55
N LEU A 555 -6.44 -23.14 1.88
CA LEU A 555 -5.16 -23.17 2.56
C LEU A 555 -4.01 -23.09 1.55
N ARG A 556 -2.99 -22.32 1.89
CA ARG A 556 -1.73 -22.30 1.16
C ARG A 556 -0.91 -23.54 1.48
N THR A 557 -0.51 -24.27 0.46
CA THR A 557 0.24 -25.53 0.59
C THR A 557 1.72 -25.33 0.33
N LEU A 558 2.55 -26.04 1.10
CA LEU A 558 4.00 -26.15 0.89
C LEU A 558 4.40 -27.61 1.02
N CYS A 559 5.12 -28.14 0.04
CA CYS A 559 5.72 -29.46 0.10
C CYS A 559 7.07 -29.39 0.80
N LEU A 560 7.35 -30.36 1.67
CA LEU A 560 8.59 -30.48 2.43
C LEU A 560 9.32 -31.76 2.00
N ALA A 561 10.62 -31.63 1.80
CA ALA A 561 11.47 -32.65 1.24
C ALA A 561 12.81 -32.77 1.97
N TRP A 562 13.39 -33.97 1.92
CA TRP A 562 14.63 -34.35 2.57
C TRP A 562 15.50 -35.15 1.61
N ARG A 563 16.82 -34.94 1.66
CA ARG A 563 17.79 -35.79 0.97
C ARG A 563 19.09 -35.84 1.77
N GLU A 564 19.63 -37.04 1.98
CA GLU A 564 20.99 -37.20 2.49
C GLU A 564 21.97 -37.06 1.32
N LEU A 565 23.04 -36.29 1.51
CA LEU A 565 24.08 -36.05 0.50
C LEU A 565 25.38 -36.73 0.91
N GLU A 566 26.11 -37.23 -0.08
CA GLU A 566 27.49 -37.68 0.11
C GLU A 566 28.42 -36.47 0.23
N GLU A 567 29.47 -36.59 1.06
CA GLU A 567 30.40 -35.48 1.32
C GLU A 567 31.13 -35.04 0.04
N ASP A 568 31.52 -35.98 -0.82
CA ASP A 568 32.19 -35.69 -2.10
C ASP A 568 31.25 -34.94 -3.07
N GLU A 569 29.98 -35.35 -3.14
CA GLU A 569 28.95 -34.69 -3.97
C GLU A 569 28.76 -33.23 -3.54
N TYR A 570 28.65 -33.00 -2.23
CA TYR A 570 28.49 -31.66 -1.69
C TYR A 570 29.71 -30.76 -1.94
N GLN A 571 30.93 -31.28 -1.78
CA GLN A 571 32.14 -30.49 -1.99
C GLN A 571 32.30 -30.04 -3.44
N GLU A 572 32.04 -30.94 -4.40
CA GLU A 572 32.04 -30.60 -5.82
C GLU A 572 30.98 -29.54 -6.13
N TRP A 573 29.76 -29.71 -5.60
CA TRP A 573 28.68 -28.75 -5.79
C TRP A 573 28.96 -27.39 -5.16
N SER A 574 29.51 -27.32 -3.94
CA SER A 574 29.79 -26.07 -3.22
C SER A 574 30.81 -25.20 -3.97
N LEU A 575 31.78 -25.81 -4.66
CA LEU A 575 32.72 -25.09 -5.52
C LEU A 575 32.00 -24.44 -6.71
N MET A 576 31.15 -25.20 -7.42
CA MET A 576 30.34 -24.67 -8.52
C MET A 576 29.39 -23.55 -8.04
N PHE A 577 28.80 -23.70 -6.86
CA PHE A 577 27.88 -22.72 -6.28
C PHE A 577 28.59 -21.41 -5.91
N LYS A 578 29.80 -21.48 -5.36
CA LYS A 578 30.64 -20.30 -5.07
C LYS A 578 31.08 -19.59 -6.34
N GLU A 579 31.42 -20.33 -7.39
CA GLU A 579 31.78 -19.77 -8.70
C GLU A 579 30.56 -19.05 -9.34
N ALA A 580 29.40 -19.69 -9.33
CA ALA A 580 28.16 -19.09 -9.85
C ALA A 580 27.80 -17.81 -9.09
N ASN A 581 27.93 -17.80 -7.76
CA ASN A 581 27.70 -16.61 -6.93
C ASN A 581 28.69 -15.47 -7.17
N SER A 582 29.89 -15.77 -7.66
CA SER A 582 30.94 -14.79 -7.94
C SER A 582 30.83 -14.18 -9.34
N THR A 583 29.95 -14.71 -10.20
CA THR A 583 29.77 -14.24 -11.57
C THR A 583 29.01 -12.90 -11.62
N LEU A 584 29.46 -11.96 -12.46
CA LEU A 584 28.84 -10.64 -12.63
C LEU A 584 27.72 -10.61 -13.70
N VAL A 585 27.75 -11.52 -14.67
CA VAL A 585 26.81 -11.60 -15.80
C VAL A 585 25.89 -12.81 -15.61
N ASP A 586 24.58 -12.62 -15.74
CA ASP A 586 23.55 -13.67 -15.61
C ASP A 586 23.66 -14.51 -14.33
N ARG A 587 24.09 -13.86 -13.23
CA ARG A 587 24.32 -14.50 -11.93
C ARG A 587 23.10 -15.29 -11.46
N GLU A 588 21.91 -14.69 -11.52
CA GLU A 588 20.66 -15.31 -11.05
C GLU A 588 20.37 -16.61 -11.80
N TRP A 589 20.55 -16.62 -13.12
CA TRP A 589 20.33 -17.80 -13.96
C TRP A 589 21.35 -18.90 -13.67
N ARG A 590 22.66 -18.56 -13.58
CA ARG A 590 23.70 -19.54 -13.25
C ARG A 590 23.51 -20.16 -11.88
N VAL A 591 23.17 -19.34 -10.88
CA VAL A 591 22.88 -19.81 -9.53
C VAL A 591 21.67 -20.75 -9.56
N ALA A 592 20.61 -20.41 -10.29
CA ALA A 592 19.44 -21.26 -10.42
C ALA A 592 19.76 -22.63 -11.06
N GLU A 593 20.60 -22.64 -12.10
CA GLU A 593 21.06 -23.88 -12.75
C GLU A 593 21.84 -24.78 -11.77
N VAL A 594 22.80 -24.20 -11.03
CA VAL A 594 23.62 -24.95 -10.05
C VAL A 594 22.76 -25.46 -8.89
N CYS A 595 21.79 -24.67 -8.41
CA CYS A 595 20.82 -25.14 -7.41
C CYS A 595 20.04 -26.35 -7.90
N GLN A 596 19.55 -26.32 -9.16
CA GLN A 596 18.78 -27.42 -9.73
C GLN A 596 19.58 -28.72 -9.84
N ARG A 597 20.91 -28.65 -10.00
CA ARG A 597 21.78 -29.84 -10.01
C ARG A 597 21.88 -30.56 -8.67
N LEU A 598 21.62 -29.88 -7.56
CA LEU A 598 21.58 -30.49 -6.22
C LEU A 598 20.15 -30.90 -5.83
N GLU A 599 19.15 -30.15 -6.30
CA GLU A 599 17.74 -30.28 -5.92
C GLU A 599 16.99 -31.35 -6.74
N HIS A 600 17.45 -32.59 -6.69
CA HIS A 600 16.79 -33.77 -7.27
C HIS A 600 16.80 -34.94 -6.29
N ASP A 601 16.09 -36.02 -6.64
CA ASP A 601 15.99 -37.27 -5.85
C ASP A 601 15.60 -37.04 -4.38
N PHE A 602 14.65 -36.14 -4.15
CA PHE A 602 14.12 -35.86 -2.82
C PHE A 602 13.23 -36.98 -2.29
N GLU A 603 13.37 -37.30 -1.00
CA GLU A 603 12.35 -37.98 -0.22
C GLU A 603 11.29 -36.93 0.20
N ILE A 604 10.10 -37.00 -0.38
CA ILE A 604 8.99 -36.11 -0.01
C ILE A 604 8.45 -36.54 1.34
N LEU A 605 8.58 -35.69 2.36
CA LEU A 605 8.13 -36.01 3.71
C LEU A 605 6.63 -35.76 3.88
N GLY A 606 6.13 -34.69 3.27
CA GLY A 606 4.78 -34.25 3.49
C GLY A 606 4.42 -32.90 2.90
N VAL A 607 3.19 -32.47 3.22
CA VAL A 607 2.60 -31.19 2.81
C VAL A 607 2.16 -30.44 4.07
N ALA A 608 2.62 -29.20 4.22
CA ALA A 608 2.11 -28.26 5.21
C ALA A 608 1.03 -27.38 4.60
N ALA A 609 -0.02 -27.08 5.37
CA ALA A 609 -1.11 -26.21 4.97
C ALA A 609 -1.25 -25.04 5.95
N ILE A 610 -1.17 -23.82 5.41
CA ILE A 610 -1.14 -22.57 6.14
C ILE A 610 -2.38 -21.76 5.74
N GLU A 611 -3.12 -21.26 6.72
CA GLU A 611 -4.24 -20.35 6.53
C GLU A 611 -3.76 -18.90 6.60
N ASP A 612 -4.13 -18.09 5.60
CA ASP A 612 -4.07 -16.64 5.67
C ASP A 612 -5.39 -16.15 6.27
N ARG A 613 -5.36 -15.81 7.56
CA ARG A 613 -6.58 -15.56 8.34
C ARG A 613 -7.29 -14.31 7.83
N LEU A 614 -8.58 -14.46 7.51
CA LEU A 614 -9.47 -13.34 7.20
C LEU A 614 -9.73 -12.49 8.44
N GLN A 615 -9.99 -11.19 8.26
CA GLN A 615 -10.50 -10.37 9.35
C GLN A 615 -11.88 -10.86 9.78
N ASP A 616 -12.21 -10.62 11.05
CA ASP A 616 -13.47 -11.04 11.63
C ASP A 616 -14.67 -10.39 10.89
N GLY A 617 -15.67 -11.21 10.53
CA GLY A 617 -16.89 -10.73 9.87
C GLY A 617 -16.77 -10.39 8.38
N VAL A 618 -15.61 -10.61 7.75
CA VAL A 618 -15.41 -10.29 6.31
C VAL A 618 -16.38 -11.05 5.40
N PRO A 619 -16.53 -12.39 5.49
CA PRO A 619 -17.47 -13.13 4.65
C PRO A 619 -18.91 -12.66 4.79
N GLU A 620 -19.37 -12.41 6.01
CA GLU A 620 -20.72 -11.94 6.34
C GLU A 620 -20.97 -10.52 5.82
N THR A 621 -19.96 -9.65 5.94
CA THR A 621 -20.00 -8.26 5.47
C THR A 621 -20.13 -8.22 3.95
N ILE A 622 -19.32 -9.00 3.23
CA ILE A 622 -19.37 -9.08 1.76
C ILE A 622 -20.72 -9.65 1.32
N GLU A 623 -21.21 -10.71 1.96
CA GLU A 623 -22.52 -11.28 1.62
C GLU A 623 -23.64 -10.25 1.81
N THR A 624 -23.62 -9.50 2.91
CA THR A 624 -24.60 -8.45 3.21
C THR A 624 -24.56 -7.32 2.18
N LEU A 625 -23.37 -6.83 1.84
CA LEU A 625 -23.20 -5.76 0.85
C LEU A 625 -23.57 -6.23 -0.58
N ARG A 626 -23.31 -7.50 -0.93
CA ARG A 626 -23.78 -8.09 -2.19
C ARG A 626 -25.30 -8.22 -2.25
N LYS A 627 -25.96 -8.59 -1.14
CA LYS A 627 -27.43 -8.58 -1.03
C LYS A 627 -28.01 -7.18 -1.24
N ALA A 628 -27.26 -6.13 -0.85
CA ALA A 628 -27.60 -4.74 -1.12
C ALA A 628 -27.33 -4.28 -2.56
N GLY A 629 -26.78 -5.14 -3.43
CA GLY A 629 -26.50 -4.83 -4.84
C GLY A 629 -25.10 -4.27 -5.11
N ILE A 630 -24.20 -4.29 -4.12
CA ILE A 630 -22.83 -3.78 -4.25
C ILE A 630 -21.94 -4.85 -4.85
N ASN A 631 -21.16 -4.48 -5.86
CA ASN A 631 -20.21 -5.35 -6.54
C ASN A 631 -18.81 -5.21 -5.95
N PHE A 632 -18.09 -6.32 -5.81
CA PHE A 632 -16.74 -6.32 -5.23
C PHE A 632 -15.68 -6.71 -6.25
N TRP A 633 -14.61 -5.93 -6.27
CA TRP A 633 -13.43 -6.17 -7.09
C TRP A 633 -12.21 -6.25 -6.18
N MET A 634 -11.57 -7.41 -6.10
CA MET A 634 -10.33 -7.58 -5.36
C MET A 634 -9.16 -7.18 -6.27
N LEU A 635 -8.37 -6.19 -5.83
CA LEU A 635 -7.12 -5.79 -6.47
C LEU A 635 -5.99 -6.34 -5.62
N THR A 636 -5.12 -7.17 -6.19
CA THR A 636 -3.99 -7.74 -5.44
C THR A 636 -2.78 -7.94 -6.34
N GLY A 637 -1.61 -7.67 -5.77
CA GLY A 637 -0.30 -7.99 -6.37
C GLY A 637 0.16 -9.43 -6.09
N ASP A 638 -0.61 -10.20 -5.32
CA ASP A 638 -0.29 -11.57 -4.95
C ASP A 638 -0.48 -12.54 -6.13
N LYS A 639 0.02 -13.76 -5.97
CA LYS A 639 -0.14 -14.84 -6.93
C LYS A 639 -1.62 -15.15 -7.16
N GLN A 640 -1.93 -15.47 -8.41
CA GLN A 640 -3.29 -15.77 -8.85
C GLN A 640 -3.98 -16.84 -7.99
N ASN A 641 -3.29 -17.93 -7.63
CA ASN A 641 -3.89 -19.01 -6.85
C ASN A 641 -4.30 -18.52 -5.46
N THR A 642 -3.43 -17.77 -4.77
CA THR A 642 -3.74 -17.19 -3.46
C THR A 642 -4.94 -16.24 -3.53
N ALA A 643 -4.97 -15.38 -4.55
CA ALA A 643 -6.07 -14.44 -4.78
C ALA A 643 -7.41 -15.17 -4.98
N ILE A 644 -7.43 -16.24 -5.78
CA ILE A 644 -8.63 -17.07 -5.98
C ILE A 644 -9.09 -17.70 -4.67
N GLN A 645 -8.16 -18.18 -3.85
CA GLN A 645 -8.52 -18.83 -2.58
C GLN A 645 -9.09 -17.85 -1.57
N ILE A 646 -8.47 -16.67 -1.38
CA ILE A 646 -9.04 -15.64 -0.52
C ILE A 646 -10.40 -15.18 -1.04
N ALA A 647 -10.58 -15.07 -2.37
CA ALA A 647 -11.87 -14.76 -2.94
C ALA A 647 -12.94 -15.83 -2.62
N LEU A 648 -12.58 -17.13 -2.63
CA LEU A 648 -13.49 -18.20 -2.21
C LEU A 648 -13.82 -18.10 -0.72
N SER A 649 -12.81 -17.93 0.15
CA SER A 649 -13.01 -17.81 1.60
C SER A 649 -13.84 -16.58 2.00
N CYS A 650 -13.70 -15.47 1.27
CA CYS A 650 -14.46 -14.25 1.47
C CYS A 650 -15.86 -14.27 0.82
N ASN A 651 -16.32 -15.38 0.23
CA ASN A 651 -17.57 -15.47 -0.55
C ASN A 651 -17.66 -14.48 -1.74
N PHE A 652 -16.52 -14.07 -2.32
CA PHE A 652 -16.48 -13.33 -3.59
C PHE A 652 -16.94 -14.22 -4.75
N VAL A 653 -16.56 -15.48 -4.73
CA VAL A 653 -16.86 -16.46 -5.79
C VAL A 653 -17.64 -17.61 -5.17
N SER A 654 -18.82 -17.92 -5.72
CA SER A 654 -19.55 -19.10 -5.28
C SER A 654 -18.84 -20.37 -5.78
N PRO A 655 -18.79 -21.45 -4.98
CA PRO A 655 -18.21 -22.71 -5.41
C PRO A 655 -18.85 -23.19 -6.73
N GLY A 656 -18.03 -23.48 -7.75
CA GLY A 656 -18.49 -23.97 -9.05
C GLY A 656 -18.81 -22.91 -10.12
N VAL A 657 -18.59 -21.62 -9.84
CA VAL A 657 -18.66 -20.57 -10.88
C VAL A 657 -17.41 -20.63 -11.76
N ALA A 658 -17.58 -20.54 -13.08
CA ALA A 658 -16.47 -20.53 -14.02
C ALA A 658 -15.60 -19.26 -13.83
N THR A 659 -14.38 -19.44 -13.34
CA THR A 659 -13.38 -18.37 -13.22
C THR A 659 -12.84 -18.02 -14.60
N LEU A 660 -13.04 -16.78 -15.03
CA LEU A 660 -12.41 -16.25 -16.23
C LEU A 660 -11.04 -15.67 -15.88
N VAL A 661 -9.98 -16.23 -16.48
CA VAL A 661 -8.62 -15.71 -16.36
C VAL A 661 -8.31 -14.90 -17.61
N PHE A 662 -8.04 -13.60 -17.42
CA PHE A 662 -7.56 -12.73 -18.49
C PHE A 662 -6.07 -12.47 -18.28
N VAL A 663 -5.22 -12.91 -19.21
CA VAL A 663 -3.79 -12.61 -19.19
C VAL A 663 -3.55 -11.38 -20.06
N LEU A 664 -3.08 -10.30 -19.44
CA LEU A 664 -2.71 -9.07 -20.13
C LEU A 664 -1.28 -9.21 -20.68
N CYS A 665 -1.16 -9.36 -22.00
CA CYS A 665 0.13 -9.48 -22.69
C CYS A 665 0.22 -8.36 -23.75
N GLY A 666 0.68 -7.18 -23.36
CA GLY A 666 0.67 -5.98 -24.22
C GLY A 666 -0.74 -5.44 -24.51
N PHE A 667 -0.92 -4.74 -25.63
CA PHE A 667 -2.18 -4.09 -26.03
C PHE A 667 -3.30 -5.05 -26.50
N VAL A 668 -3.13 -6.37 -26.36
CA VAL A 668 -4.07 -7.37 -26.89
C VAL A 668 -4.53 -8.32 -25.78
N TRP A 669 -5.85 -8.40 -25.58
CA TRP A 669 -6.47 -9.40 -24.70
C TRP A 669 -6.38 -10.77 -25.37
N LYS A 670 -5.63 -11.72 -24.76
CA LYS A 670 -5.65 -13.12 -25.19
C LYS A 670 -6.59 -13.90 -24.26
N TYR A 671 -7.70 -14.37 -24.83
CA TYR A 671 -8.64 -15.26 -24.13
C TYR A 671 -8.06 -16.68 -24.10
N ILE A 672 -8.02 -17.30 -22.91
CA ILE A 672 -7.73 -18.72 -22.75
C ILE A 672 -9.06 -19.39 -22.34
N PRO A 673 -9.67 -20.24 -23.19
CA PRO A 673 -10.93 -20.87 -22.85
C PRO A 673 -10.74 -21.93 -21.76
N VAL A 674 -11.42 -21.78 -20.63
CA VAL A 674 -11.85 -22.92 -19.81
C VAL A 674 -13.36 -23.11 -20.07
N LYS A 675 -13.76 -24.36 -20.35
CA LYS A 675 -14.99 -24.70 -21.09
C LYS A 675 -16.28 -24.05 -20.55
N SER A 676 -17.09 -23.60 -21.52
CA SER A 676 -18.50 -23.19 -21.45
C SER A 676 -18.76 -21.75 -20.99
N MET A 677 -19.13 -20.87 -21.92
CA MET A 677 -19.67 -19.55 -21.58
C MET A 677 -20.68 -19.01 -22.61
N LYS A 678 -21.75 -18.39 -22.09
CA LYS A 678 -22.64 -17.46 -22.80
C LYS A 678 -22.10 -16.03 -22.64
N LYS A 679 -22.32 -15.20 -23.68
CA LYS A 679 -21.86 -13.81 -23.86
C LYS A 679 -21.97 -12.93 -22.59
N MET A 680 -20.86 -12.28 -22.24
CA MET A 680 -20.76 -11.19 -21.25
C MET A 680 -20.41 -9.87 -21.95
N ASP A 681 -20.86 -8.75 -21.39
CA ASP A 681 -20.81 -7.41 -22.01
C ASP A 681 -19.42 -6.76 -21.83
N PHE A 682 -18.56 -6.90 -22.84
CA PHE A 682 -17.16 -6.49 -22.86
C PHE A 682 -16.90 -4.98 -22.63
N ARG A 683 -17.92 -4.12 -22.73
CA ARG A 683 -17.75 -2.65 -22.62
C ARG A 683 -17.34 -2.18 -21.23
N LYS A 684 -17.79 -2.85 -20.15
CA LYS A 684 -17.47 -2.44 -18.77
C LYS A 684 -16.02 -2.75 -18.36
N VAL A 685 -15.44 -3.84 -18.89
CA VAL A 685 -14.05 -4.25 -18.59
C VAL A 685 -13.04 -3.24 -19.16
N VAL A 686 -13.29 -2.73 -20.36
CA VAL A 686 -12.45 -1.74 -21.05
C VAL A 686 -12.44 -0.39 -20.33
N GLN A 687 -13.58 0.01 -19.75
CA GLN A 687 -13.73 1.30 -19.07
C GLN A 687 -12.90 1.36 -17.77
N VAL A 688 -12.75 0.24 -17.06
CA VAL A 688 -11.91 0.18 -15.85
C VAL A 688 -10.42 0.08 -16.20
N THR A 689 -10.04 -0.57 -17.31
CA THR A 689 -8.63 -0.55 -17.73
C THR A 689 -8.16 0.85 -18.16
N GLN A 690 -9.06 1.69 -18.67
CA GLN A 690 -8.76 3.10 -18.93
C GLN A 690 -8.62 3.93 -17.64
N LEU A 691 -9.36 3.60 -16.58
CA LEU A 691 -9.22 4.24 -15.26
C LEU A 691 -7.93 3.81 -14.53
N VAL A 692 -7.48 2.56 -14.69
CA VAL A 692 -6.18 2.09 -14.18
C VAL A 692 -5.03 2.71 -14.99
N ARG A 693 -5.13 2.76 -16.33
CA ARG A 693 -4.13 3.42 -17.19
C ARG A 693 -4.07 4.94 -17.06
N ALA A 694 -5.09 5.60 -16.53
CA ALA A 694 -5.03 7.03 -16.24
C ALA A 694 -4.27 7.34 -14.93
N LYS A 695 -3.91 6.30 -14.15
CA LYS A 695 -3.14 6.39 -12.91
C LYS A 695 -1.72 5.80 -12.99
N ASP A 696 -1.42 4.99 -14.02
CA ASP A 696 -0.05 4.64 -14.43
C ASP A 696 0.58 5.77 -15.27
#